data_AF-A0A7Y7Y2A2-F1
#
_entry.id   AF-A0A7Y7Y2A2-F1
#
_cell.length_a   1.000
_cell.length_b   1.000
_cell.length_c   1.000
_cell.angle_alpha   90.00
_cell.angle_beta   90.00
_cell.angle_gamma   90.00
#
_symmetry.space_group_name_H-M   'P 1'
#
loop_
_entity.id
_entity.type
_entity.pdbx_description
1 polymer ?
#
loop_
_entity_poly.entity_id
_entity_poly.type
_entity_poly.pdbx_seq_one_letter_code
_entity_poly.pdbx_strand_id
1 'polypeptide(L)'
;MTPSPTPLSNEQPHFDVIKEHLPAWLLDAPGEQRDALRQSMIASCNSRHDVEQMMAKLQTPAQFVKPLLEEAIAVNFRLTLDVEQATFVHVRKNDYFFGLVSVQGSTSEQTLLSAALHNFDESLTSADAFGAGSGIYRVPGALDSKTPIRPEEFALVCRRLDFGRLYQAHLRSVLDAAAQVDGDDLASRARDPLLQSGKDAFASAIHLAMLKQEITPASYRVLLDVLNDRYVVRYGTQPCSRLELLGMVASEVLVIGLDTSDDTRPCLVYIPQDPISPLARYGSLRDFENELSRRLLSPAYRSFFSRFLPASHQGALLSQTIRQAMWQKWHPKPGLVAEHGSVLLVLHPIDGNVFKGLRDLRRQQIERHGREVVVPTAQTDAQARRQLLQAYEKAGLSALVLAASFIPVIGEVLLVSTGIQLIHEVYLGFDAWRRGEKVEALNYLMDVTEQIVLMGATAGAAKAGRFVGSLLRVKFAPHRSGLWKPDLAPYRQSLELPQALLPDEQGLYDYQGRHYLSLDDQLYEVSHGGSPPEWSIQHPDDPWAYAPPLRHNGSGAWRALHENPREWSDLKRLKRLGAVAAGTRPEDLAPILHASASDSKLLLELHRDSQSPPAQLLDTLKRFQLDRQIQHQRRLESPPINDGTLPSATVEPSAAERFEDRYQQSEQVQGPLSEQIRQDFPDLPKSYVQAMAKSISPAEARQILEQKSLLPYLKDEAELSMQNVDAARLHEGLYLHTTFNPDSDRLAFQTLEALPGWSGDVRLELYSATLAEPPAASAGSDNATSIRRLLREGSRYRVYDTGSLQVFAPSDLYSAIGQALPDTEFENLGFSGPNRNSALKRALIDKIRQLSDSPPVVRQIPAAMPSRPRRPGRALDIHFALETPPGDLEPIGDELYRGAFSRHYIREGERYYQVEPSDPGWKLIDARSPFRFYRPVLRRTAGRWEINTDMGLKGGAPGPVLSKIELVESESSMVSAQEYIKPEPFTREDLERMKLIKSYQRQPNRMGDYDRVNNGRYPLRDLQGKPLRIRKIQSTSDVTDSGLRYQAKDILPYLKWDSHEEVAKLYEEKLLLRTFTAEDARFPPETSMVGQAMVVARKPLKAGEAIGVYGGNFIPFHVSNARKDPFVIDILPNPPSGRPKWDRLVLTGDNIISRINSIFEYEGRLPVRQASSGYNVEGATFPVDVEVADGRLEPFLLSAFFTTRGIPADEELRWNYGYTEAGVRTTFAEPETSLET
;
A
#
# COMPACT_ATOMS: atom_id res chain seq x y z
N MET A 1 -9.84 2.50 -25.84
CA MET A 1 -10.03 3.96 -26.01
C MET A 1 -11.29 4.38 -25.27
N THR A 2 -11.13 4.82 -24.02
CA THR A 2 -12.09 5.63 -23.27
C THR A 2 -11.42 6.99 -23.09
N PRO A 3 -12.13 8.12 -23.17
CA PRO A 3 -11.50 9.42 -23.05
C PRO A 3 -10.88 9.53 -21.65
N SER A 4 -9.57 9.75 -21.59
CA SER A 4 -8.92 10.24 -20.37
C SER A 4 -9.67 11.48 -19.89
N PRO A 5 -9.93 11.66 -18.59
CA PRO A 5 -10.46 12.92 -18.09
C PRO A 5 -9.40 13.98 -18.31
N THR A 6 -9.53 14.73 -19.40
CA THR A 6 -8.76 15.93 -19.66
C THR A 6 -9.12 16.93 -18.55
N PRO A 7 -8.15 17.47 -17.78
CA PRO A 7 -8.44 18.61 -16.92
C PRO A 7 -8.81 19.77 -17.86
N LEU A 8 -10.11 20.07 -17.94
CA LEU A 8 -10.61 21.22 -18.67
C LEU A 8 -10.06 22.48 -18.00
N SER A 9 -9.54 23.38 -18.84
CA SER A 9 -8.98 24.67 -18.48
C SER A 9 -9.95 25.52 -17.65
N ASN A 10 -9.54 25.84 -16.43
CA ASN A 10 -9.66 27.11 -15.69
C ASN A 10 -10.83 28.10 -15.88
N GLU A 11 -12.03 27.70 -16.31
CA GLU A 11 -13.25 28.51 -16.17
C GLU A 11 -14.38 27.66 -15.59
N GLN A 12 -14.66 27.88 -14.29
CA GLN A 12 -15.78 27.35 -13.50
C GLN A 12 -16.06 25.83 -13.64
N PRO A 13 -15.45 24.97 -12.80
CA PRO A 13 -15.35 23.52 -13.04
C PRO A 13 -16.69 22.76 -13.15
N HIS A 14 -17.80 23.34 -12.70
CA HIS A 14 -19.09 22.64 -12.59
C HIS A 14 -20.32 23.43 -13.08
N PHE A 15 -20.15 24.60 -13.70
CA PHE A 15 -21.26 25.46 -14.14
C PHE A 15 -22.24 24.72 -15.07
N ASP A 16 -21.72 24.03 -16.09
CA ASP A 16 -22.54 23.33 -17.08
C ASP A 16 -23.39 22.21 -16.46
N VAL A 17 -22.80 21.46 -15.51
CA VAL A 17 -23.51 20.38 -14.81
C VAL A 17 -24.66 20.93 -13.98
N ILE A 18 -24.43 22.03 -13.25
CA ILE A 18 -25.49 22.64 -12.46
C ILE A 18 -26.59 23.15 -13.39
N LYS A 19 -26.23 23.90 -14.43
CA LYS A 19 -27.16 24.46 -15.41
C LYS A 19 -28.06 23.39 -16.07
N GLU A 20 -27.51 22.22 -16.40
CA GLU A 20 -28.25 21.09 -16.99
C GLU A 20 -29.39 20.58 -16.07
N HIS A 21 -29.26 20.74 -14.75
CA HIS A 21 -30.17 20.18 -13.74
C HIS A 21 -31.08 21.23 -13.05
N LEU A 22 -30.89 22.53 -13.31
CA LEU A 22 -31.73 23.57 -12.71
C LEU A 22 -33.14 23.59 -13.34
N PRO A 23 -34.21 23.56 -12.53
CA PRO A 23 -35.57 23.59 -13.04
C PRO A 23 -36.03 25.01 -13.39
N ALA A 24 -36.92 25.12 -14.38
CA ALA A 24 -37.46 26.41 -14.85
C ALA A 24 -38.10 27.24 -13.72
N TRP A 25 -38.87 26.60 -12.84
CA TRP A 25 -39.55 27.30 -11.73
C TRP A 25 -38.58 28.04 -10.78
N LEU A 26 -37.32 27.59 -10.67
CA LEU A 26 -36.31 28.25 -9.84
C LEU A 26 -35.70 29.45 -10.57
N LEU A 27 -35.45 29.31 -11.87
CA LEU A 27 -34.92 30.38 -12.72
C LEU A 27 -35.92 31.52 -12.88
N ASP A 28 -37.21 31.20 -13.02
CA ASP A 28 -38.29 32.17 -13.22
C ASP A 28 -38.71 32.91 -11.93
N ALA A 29 -38.27 32.45 -10.76
CA ALA A 29 -38.66 33.02 -9.48
C ALA A 29 -38.10 34.44 -9.24
N PRO A 30 -38.75 35.29 -8.42
CA PRO A 30 -38.15 36.55 -7.97
C PRO A 30 -36.92 36.31 -7.08
N GLY A 31 -35.90 37.19 -7.16
CA GLY A 31 -34.66 37.08 -6.38
C GLY A 31 -34.89 36.99 -4.86
N GLU A 32 -35.82 37.79 -4.31
CA GLU A 32 -36.18 37.74 -2.88
C GLU A 32 -36.71 36.36 -2.45
N GLN A 33 -37.46 35.68 -3.32
CA GLN A 33 -37.99 34.33 -3.04
C GLN A 33 -36.89 33.26 -3.14
N ARG A 34 -35.94 33.42 -4.07
CA ARG A 34 -34.75 32.55 -4.15
C ARG A 34 -33.84 32.70 -2.94
N ASP A 35 -33.62 33.93 -2.46
CA ASP A 35 -32.82 34.18 -1.27
C ASP A 35 -33.49 33.63 -0.01
N ALA A 36 -34.82 33.76 0.12
CA ALA A 36 -35.56 33.14 1.22
C ALA A 36 -35.45 31.60 1.20
N LEU A 37 -35.55 30.98 0.02
CA LEU A 37 -35.32 29.54 -0.15
C LEU A 37 -33.88 29.16 0.23
N ARG A 38 -32.87 29.87 -0.28
CA ARG A 38 -31.45 29.68 0.05
C ARG A 38 -31.21 29.68 1.56
N GLN A 39 -31.67 30.73 2.25
CA GLN A 39 -31.50 30.87 3.71
C GLN A 39 -32.18 29.74 4.48
N SER A 40 -33.42 29.40 4.11
CA SER A 40 -34.14 28.31 4.77
C SER A 40 -33.47 26.94 4.56
N MET A 41 -32.93 26.67 3.35
CA MET A 41 -32.25 25.42 3.05
C MET A 41 -30.92 25.30 3.83
N ILE A 42 -30.17 26.40 3.98
CA ILE A 42 -28.96 26.45 4.82
C ILE A 42 -29.33 26.20 6.29
N ALA A 43 -30.36 26.88 6.81
CA ALA A 43 -30.83 26.69 8.17
C ALA A 43 -31.24 25.22 8.41
N SER A 44 -32.02 24.64 7.49
CA SER A 44 -32.46 23.24 7.53
C SER A 44 -31.29 22.25 7.51
N CYS A 45 -30.24 22.50 6.71
CA CYS A 45 -29.02 21.68 6.73
C CYS A 45 -28.28 21.77 8.08
N ASN A 46 -28.19 22.97 8.65
CA ASN A 46 -27.48 23.19 9.90
C ASN A 46 -28.18 22.55 11.10
N SER A 47 -29.49 22.78 11.25
CA SER A 47 -30.29 22.21 12.35
C SER A 47 -30.43 20.69 12.23
N ARG A 48 -30.48 20.13 11.01
CA ARG A 48 -30.40 18.68 10.82
C ARG A 48 -29.07 18.12 11.34
N HIS A 49 -27.94 18.77 11.05
CA HIS A 49 -26.66 18.32 11.59
C HIS A 49 -26.60 18.41 13.13
N ASP A 50 -27.26 19.39 13.75
CA ASP A 50 -27.37 19.44 15.21
C ASP A 50 -28.16 18.24 15.75
N VAL A 51 -29.23 17.83 15.05
CA VAL A 51 -29.97 16.61 15.36
C VAL A 51 -29.14 15.35 15.09
N GLU A 52 -28.35 15.28 14.02
CA GLU A 52 -27.40 14.17 13.75
C GLU A 52 -26.42 14.01 14.92
N GLN A 53 -25.80 15.10 15.38
CA GLN A 53 -24.86 15.08 16.50
C GLN A 53 -25.51 14.68 17.82
N MET A 54 -26.76 15.10 18.05
CA MET A 54 -27.53 14.67 19.21
C MET A 54 -27.83 13.17 19.14
N MET A 55 -28.32 12.69 18.00
CA MET A 55 -28.70 11.30 17.77
C MET A 55 -27.51 10.34 17.78
N ALA A 56 -26.31 10.79 17.38
CA ALA A 56 -25.07 10.01 17.45
C ALA A 56 -24.68 9.60 18.88
N LYS A 57 -25.23 10.24 19.91
CA LYS A 57 -25.03 9.86 21.32
C LYS A 57 -25.94 8.70 21.76
N LEU A 58 -26.92 8.30 20.94
CA LEU A 58 -27.79 7.15 21.21
C LEU A 58 -27.08 5.85 20.83
N GLN A 59 -26.85 4.98 21.81
CA GLN A 59 -26.46 3.60 21.57
C GLN A 59 -27.63 2.79 21.01
N THR A 60 -27.36 1.87 20.08
CA THR A 60 -28.39 0.92 19.64
C THR A 60 -28.78 -0.02 20.79
N PRO A 61 -29.98 -0.63 20.75
CA PRO A 61 -30.41 -1.58 21.77
C PRO A 61 -29.38 -2.69 22.06
N ALA A 62 -28.76 -3.26 21.01
CA ALA A 62 -27.73 -4.27 21.14
C ALA A 62 -26.45 -3.72 21.78
N GLN A 63 -25.96 -2.56 21.32
CA GLN A 63 -24.76 -1.90 21.88
C GLN A 63 -24.92 -1.53 23.36
N PHE A 64 -26.13 -1.14 23.76
CA PHE A 64 -26.43 -0.77 25.14
C PHE A 64 -26.57 -2.00 26.05
N VAL A 65 -27.31 -3.03 25.61
CA VAL A 65 -27.66 -4.18 26.46
C VAL A 65 -26.56 -5.24 26.51
N LYS A 66 -25.81 -5.49 25.42
CA LYS A 66 -24.76 -6.52 25.35
C LYS A 66 -23.74 -6.43 26.50
N PRO A 67 -23.04 -5.30 26.73
CA PRO A 67 -22.04 -5.23 27.79
C PRO A 67 -22.64 -5.39 29.18
N LEU A 68 -23.84 -4.84 29.41
CA LEU A 68 -24.54 -4.97 30.70
C LEU A 68 -24.98 -6.42 30.96
N LEU A 69 -25.36 -7.16 29.92
CA LEU A 69 -25.75 -8.56 30.01
C LEU A 69 -24.55 -9.48 30.24
N GLU A 70 -23.45 -9.27 29.52
CA GLU A 70 -22.20 -10.02 29.70
C GLU A 70 -21.64 -9.83 31.12
N GLU A 71 -21.62 -8.59 31.61
CA GLU A 71 -21.23 -8.27 32.99
C GLU A 71 -22.18 -8.94 34.00
N ALA A 72 -23.49 -8.87 33.78
CA ALA A 72 -24.46 -9.53 34.65
C ALA A 72 -24.26 -11.06 34.71
N ILE A 73 -23.93 -11.69 33.59
CA ILE A 73 -23.67 -13.13 33.54
C ILE A 73 -22.37 -13.46 34.28
N ALA A 74 -21.30 -12.68 34.06
CA ALA A 74 -20.03 -12.84 34.75
C ALA A 74 -20.18 -12.71 36.28
N VAL A 75 -20.95 -11.72 36.74
CA VAL A 75 -21.14 -11.45 38.17
C VAL A 75 -22.06 -12.48 38.83
N ASN A 76 -23.22 -12.78 38.23
CA ASN A 76 -24.23 -13.65 38.87
C ASN A 76 -23.94 -15.14 38.71
N PHE A 77 -23.31 -15.55 37.60
CA PHE A 77 -23.11 -16.96 37.27
C PHE A 77 -21.64 -17.38 37.18
N ARG A 78 -20.68 -16.44 37.35
CA ARG A 78 -19.22 -16.70 37.26
C ARG A 78 -18.82 -17.39 35.95
N LEU A 79 -19.48 -17.00 34.86
CA LEU A 79 -19.29 -17.54 33.53
C LEU A 79 -19.09 -16.41 32.53
N THR A 80 -18.22 -16.63 31.55
CA THR A 80 -18.09 -15.76 30.38
C THR A 80 -18.76 -16.46 29.21
N LEU A 81 -19.78 -15.82 28.64
CA LEU A 81 -20.52 -16.31 27.48
C LEU A 81 -20.60 -15.20 26.45
N ASP A 82 -20.41 -15.54 25.18
CA ASP A 82 -20.79 -14.66 24.08
C ASP A 82 -22.32 -14.70 23.95
N VAL A 83 -22.97 -13.61 24.34
CA VAL A 83 -24.45 -13.51 24.41
C VAL A 83 -25.11 -13.44 23.05
N GLU A 84 -24.34 -13.20 21.98
CA GLU A 84 -24.83 -13.21 20.60
C GLU A 84 -24.79 -14.62 19.99
N GLN A 85 -23.93 -15.50 20.52
CA GLN A 85 -23.80 -16.90 20.07
C GLN A 85 -24.54 -17.89 20.98
N ALA A 86 -24.53 -17.67 22.29
CA ALA A 86 -25.19 -18.55 23.24
C ALA A 86 -26.72 -18.47 23.08
N THR A 87 -27.39 -19.63 23.11
CA THR A 87 -28.83 -19.72 22.88
C THR A 87 -29.62 -20.05 24.14
N PHE A 88 -30.74 -19.35 24.30
CA PHE A 88 -31.82 -19.66 25.23
C PHE A 88 -32.85 -20.53 24.52
N VAL A 89 -32.99 -21.78 24.97
CA VAL A 89 -33.97 -22.74 24.46
C VAL A 89 -35.09 -22.90 25.48
N HIS A 90 -36.32 -22.60 25.06
CA HIS A 90 -37.54 -22.78 25.87
C HIS A 90 -38.45 -23.82 25.24
N VAL A 91 -38.65 -24.94 25.93
CA VAL A 91 -39.61 -25.99 25.58
C VAL A 91 -40.84 -25.81 26.46
N ARG A 92 -42.02 -25.58 25.87
CA ARG A 92 -43.27 -25.47 26.65
C ARG A 92 -43.74 -26.84 27.14
N LYS A 93 -44.22 -26.90 28.39
CA LYS A 93 -44.99 -28.06 28.88
C LYS A 93 -46.37 -28.01 28.21
N ASN A 94 -46.83 -29.16 27.70
CA ASN A 94 -48.17 -29.26 27.15
C ASN A 94 -49.19 -29.22 28.29
N ASP A 95 -50.18 -28.34 28.20
CA ASP A 95 -51.35 -28.41 29.07
C ASP A 95 -52.18 -29.62 28.65
N TYR A 96 -52.24 -30.62 29.53
CA TYR A 96 -53.11 -31.78 29.35
C TYR A 96 -54.54 -31.39 29.75
N PHE A 97 -55.37 -30.99 28.78
CA PHE A 97 -56.82 -30.96 28.97
C PHE A 97 -57.39 -32.37 28.74
N PHE A 98 -57.89 -33.02 29.81
CA PHE A 98 -58.62 -34.30 29.75
C PHE A 98 -57.92 -35.45 28.98
N GLY A 99 -56.59 -35.54 29.01
CA GLY A 99 -55.86 -36.73 28.55
C GLY A 99 -55.94 -37.05 27.05
N LEU A 100 -56.38 -36.12 26.19
CA LEU A 100 -56.41 -36.32 24.74
C LEU A 100 -55.76 -35.15 23.98
N VAL A 101 -54.76 -35.52 23.17
CA VAL A 101 -53.98 -34.75 22.18
C VAL A 101 -53.06 -33.65 22.73
N SER A 102 -51.75 -33.92 22.65
CA SER A 102 -50.68 -32.92 22.70
C SER A 102 -50.71 -32.05 21.44
N VAL A 103 -50.95 -30.75 21.59
CA VAL A 103 -50.39 -29.79 20.64
C VAL A 103 -48.87 -29.97 20.71
N GLN A 104 -48.18 -30.12 19.58
CA GLN A 104 -46.71 -30.19 19.56
C GLN A 104 -46.15 -29.05 20.43
N GLY A 105 -45.38 -29.40 21.46
CA GLY A 105 -44.74 -28.41 22.31
C GLY A 105 -43.88 -27.51 21.43
N SER A 106 -44.24 -26.24 21.32
CA SER A 106 -43.44 -25.29 20.56
C SER A 106 -42.12 -25.07 21.30
N THR A 107 -41.02 -25.46 20.68
CA THR A 107 -39.67 -25.11 21.14
C THR A 107 -39.30 -23.77 20.51
N SER A 108 -39.00 -22.77 21.32
CA SER A 108 -38.44 -21.50 20.84
C SER A 108 -36.95 -21.44 21.17
N GLU A 109 -36.14 -21.09 20.18
CA GLU A 109 -34.70 -20.89 20.31
C GLU A 109 -34.34 -19.47 19.87
N GLN A 110 -33.55 -18.77 20.70
CA GLN A 110 -33.08 -17.42 20.43
C GLN A 110 -31.75 -17.18 21.15
N THR A 111 -30.98 -16.16 20.74
CA THR A 111 -29.74 -15.79 21.45
C THR A 111 -30.04 -15.23 22.84
N LEU A 112 -29.07 -15.27 23.76
CA LEU A 112 -29.22 -14.67 25.09
C LEU A 112 -29.51 -13.16 25.01
N LEU A 113 -28.84 -12.45 24.10
CA LEU A 113 -29.08 -11.03 23.86
C LEU A 113 -30.51 -10.76 23.40
N SER A 114 -31.00 -11.55 22.43
CA SER A 114 -32.38 -11.47 21.93
C SER A 114 -33.41 -11.70 23.05
N ALA A 115 -33.17 -12.72 23.89
CA ALA A 115 -34.05 -13.02 25.01
C ALA A 115 -34.08 -11.89 26.05
N ALA A 116 -32.93 -11.29 26.36
CA ALA A 116 -32.81 -10.20 27.31
C ALA A 116 -33.48 -8.89 26.83
N LEU A 117 -33.35 -8.54 25.54
CA LEU A 117 -33.98 -7.34 24.95
C LEU A 117 -35.51 -7.35 25.10
N HIS A 118 -36.14 -8.52 24.94
CA HIS A 118 -37.57 -8.68 25.10
C HIS A 118 -38.02 -8.93 26.54
N ASN A 119 -37.07 -9.06 27.47
CA ASN A 119 -37.32 -9.35 28.88
C ASN A 119 -38.09 -10.67 29.10
N PHE A 120 -38.51 -11.01 30.31
CA PHE A 120 -39.22 -12.26 30.62
C PHE A 120 -40.56 -12.00 31.31
N ASP A 121 -41.56 -12.81 30.97
CA ASP A 121 -42.83 -12.88 31.72
C ASP A 121 -42.55 -13.40 33.14
N GLU A 122 -43.32 -12.98 34.14
CA GLU A 122 -43.13 -13.41 35.53
C GLU A 122 -43.26 -14.93 35.68
N SER A 123 -44.14 -15.55 34.90
CA SER A 123 -44.31 -17.01 34.87
C SER A 123 -43.03 -17.75 34.47
N LEU A 124 -42.16 -17.15 33.67
CA LEU A 124 -40.87 -17.71 33.23
C LEU A 124 -39.75 -17.58 34.26
N THR A 125 -40.05 -17.10 35.47
CA THR A 125 -39.11 -17.13 36.62
C THR A 125 -39.30 -18.33 37.53
N SER A 126 -40.30 -19.17 37.25
CA SER A 126 -40.52 -20.44 37.95
C SER A 126 -39.91 -21.60 37.16
N ALA A 127 -39.30 -22.55 37.88
CA ALA A 127 -38.80 -23.80 37.31
C ALA A 127 -39.91 -24.62 36.61
N ASP A 128 -41.18 -24.44 37.02
CA ASP A 128 -42.30 -25.17 36.44
C ASP A 128 -42.66 -24.74 35.01
N ALA A 129 -42.18 -23.57 34.56
CA ALA A 129 -42.47 -23.04 33.23
C ALA A 129 -41.63 -23.65 32.10
N PHE A 130 -40.67 -24.51 32.43
CA PHE A 130 -39.71 -25.09 31.51
C PHE A 130 -39.91 -26.60 31.37
N GLY A 131 -40.22 -27.07 30.16
CA GLY A 131 -40.29 -28.48 29.81
C GLY A 131 -38.91 -29.12 29.62
N ALA A 132 -38.88 -30.45 29.56
CA ALA A 132 -37.64 -31.22 29.35
C ALA A 132 -36.95 -30.79 28.04
N GLY A 133 -35.66 -30.45 28.12
CA GLY A 133 -34.87 -29.91 27.00
C GLY A 133 -34.60 -28.41 27.08
N SER A 134 -35.34 -27.66 27.91
CA SER A 134 -35.06 -26.24 28.14
C SER A 134 -33.69 -26.02 28.79
N GLY A 135 -33.00 -24.95 28.39
CA GLY A 135 -31.63 -24.70 28.83
C GLY A 135 -30.97 -23.55 28.11
N ILE A 136 -29.80 -23.13 28.62
CA ILE A 136 -28.90 -22.21 27.94
C ILE A 136 -27.72 -23.00 27.39
N TYR A 137 -27.41 -22.84 26.12
CA TYR A 137 -26.38 -23.59 25.40
C TYR A 137 -25.32 -22.63 24.84
N ARG A 138 -24.03 -23.03 24.88
CA ARG A 138 -22.96 -22.22 24.29
C ARG A 138 -23.01 -22.21 22.77
N VAL A 139 -23.48 -23.30 22.18
CA VAL A 139 -23.60 -23.50 20.74
C VAL A 139 -25.00 -24.06 20.43
N PRO A 140 -25.74 -23.49 19.47
CA PRO A 140 -27.04 -23.99 19.05
C PRO A 140 -27.02 -25.51 18.75
N GLY A 141 -28.02 -26.24 19.21
CA GLY A 141 -28.23 -27.67 18.87
C GLY A 141 -27.24 -28.69 19.47
N ALA A 142 -26.17 -28.27 20.15
CA ALA A 142 -25.22 -29.17 20.80
C ALA A 142 -25.60 -29.41 22.27
N LEU A 143 -26.22 -30.56 22.57
CA LEU A 143 -26.64 -30.95 23.93
C LEU A 143 -25.50 -30.89 24.96
N ASP A 144 -24.28 -31.25 24.55
CA ASP A 144 -23.07 -31.22 25.39
C ASP A 144 -22.58 -29.80 25.72
N SER A 145 -23.09 -28.79 25.02
CA SER A 145 -22.76 -27.38 25.23
C SER A 145 -23.64 -26.68 26.26
N LYS A 146 -24.53 -27.43 26.94
CA LYS A 146 -25.43 -26.90 27.96
C LYS A 146 -24.65 -26.30 29.12
N THR A 147 -24.99 -25.06 29.45
CA THR A 147 -24.39 -24.33 30.58
C THR A 147 -25.08 -24.70 31.90
N PRO A 148 -24.44 -24.47 33.06
CA PRO A 148 -25.07 -24.68 34.36
C PRO A 148 -26.10 -23.60 34.72
N ILE A 149 -26.25 -22.55 33.90
CA ILE A 149 -27.21 -21.47 34.15
C ILE A 149 -28.62 -22.01 33.91
N ARG A 150 -29.45 -21.97 34.94
CA ARG A 150 -30.86 -22.38 34.83
C ARG A 150 -31.67 -21.29 34.10
N PRO A 151 -32.54 -21.65 33.13
CA PRO A 151 -33.34 -20.68 32.37
C PRO A 151 -34.14 -19.70 33.25
N GLU A 152 -34.72 -20.18 34.34
CA GLU A 152 -35.49 -19.40 35.31
C GLU A 152 -34.61 -18.41 36.09
N GLU A 153 -33.36 -18.77 36.40
CA GLU A 153 -32.40 -17.90 37.08
C GLU A 153 -31.93 -16.79 36.14
N PHE A 154 -31.68 -17.12 34.87
CA PHE A 154 -31.38 -16.14 33.83
C PHE A 154 -32.55 -15.16 33.61
N ALA A 155 -33.77 -15.67 33.53
CA ALA A 155 -34.98 -14.86 33.41
C ALA A 155 -35.17 -13.90 34.60
N LEU A 156 -34.90 -14.38 35.83
CA LEU A 156 -34.94 -13.57 37.05
C LEU A 156 -33.91 -12.44 37.01
N VAL A 157 -32.66 -12.72 36.59
CA VAL A 157 -31.60 -11.70 36.47
C VAL A 157 -32.00 -10.62 35.47
N CYS A 158 -32.51 -11.00 34.30
CA CYS A 158 -32.94 -10.04 33.28
C CYS A 158 -34.10 -9.15 33.77
N ARG A 159 -35.09 -9.72 34.47
CA ARG A 159 -36.19 -8.95 35.09
C ARG A 159 -35.72 -8.02 36.20
N ARG A 160 -34.74 -8.43 37.00
CA ARG A 160 -34.19 -7.61 38.10
C ARG A 160 -33.40 -6.41 37.58
N LEU A 161 -32.61 -6.60 36.53
CA LEU A 161 -31.82 -5.52 35.92
C LEU A 161 -32.71 -4.52 35.17
N ASP A 162 -33.79 -5.01 34.56
CA ASP A 162 -34.77 -4.20 33.83
C ASP A 162 -34.09 -3.35 32.74
N PHE A 163 -33.49 -4.03 31.76
CA PHE A 163 -32.82 -3.39 30.63
C PHE A 163 -33.73 -2.39 29.90
N GLY A 164 -35.04 -2.65 29.84
CA GLY A 164 -36.01 -1.71 29.29
C GLY A 164 -36.10 -0.40 30.07
N ARG A 165 -36.16 -0.44 31.40
CA ARG A 165 -36.11 0.79 32.22
C ARG A 165 -34.79 1.54 32.06
N LEU A 166 -33.66 0.82 32.04
CA LEU A 166 -32.33 1.42 31.86
C LEU A 166 -32.20 2.09 30.50
N TYR A 167 -32.66 1.42 29.44
CA TYR A 167 -32.62 1.98 28.09
C TYR A 167 -33.57 3.17 27.94
N GLN A 168 -34.76 3.14 28.55
CA GLN A 168 -35.66 4.30 28.59
C GLN A 168 -35.06 5.50 29.32
N ALA A 169 -34.29 5.27 30.38
CA ALA A 169 -33.55 6.33 31.06
C ALA A 169 -32.43 6.90 30.17
N HIS A 170 -31.72 6.03 29.43
CA HIS A 170 -30.72 6.44 28.44
C HIS A 170 -31.34 7.32 27.34
N LEU A 171 -32.44 6.89 26.73
CA LEU A 171 -33.17 7.68 25.71
C LEU A 171 -33.54 9.07 26.24
N ARG A 172 -34.13 9.14 27.44
CA ARG A 172 -34.50 10.42 28.07
C ARG A 172 -33.28 11.28 28.35
N SER A 173 -32.19 10.71 28.87
CA SER A 173 -30.98 11.48 29.17
C SER A 173 -30.41 12.18 27.94
N VAL A 174 -30.43 11.53 26.77
CA VAL A 174 -29.94 12.13 25.52
C VAL A 174 -30.92 13.15 24.96
N LEU A 175 -32.23 12.86 25.00
CA LEU A 175 -33.28 13.76 24.51
C LEU A 175 -33.49 15.00 25.42
N ASP A 176 -33.24 14.88 26.73
CA ASP A 176 -33.38 15.97 27.71
C ASP A 176 -32.11 16.83 27.82
N ALA A 177 -30.91 16.24 27.77
CA ALA A 177 -29.65 16.99 27.78
C ALA A 177 -29.51 17.93 26.58
N ALA A 178 -30.19 17.63 25.46
CA ALA A 178 -30.26 18.51 24.30
C ALA A 178 -31.14 19.75 24.50
N ALA A 179 -32.03 19.74 25.51
CA ALA A 179 -32.92 20.86 25.82
C ALA A 179 -32.34 21.84 26.87
N GLN A 180 -31.25 21.46 27.55
CA GLN A 180 -30.57 22.27 28.57
C GLN A 180 -29.13 22.58 28.13
N VAL A 181 -28.93 23.71 27.44
CA VAL A 181 -27.60 24.31 27.28
C VAL A 181 -27.60 25.64 28.03
N ASP A 182 -26.99 25.65 29.20
CA ASP A 182 -26.77 26.84 30.03
C ASP A 182 -25.71 27.73 29.38
N GLY A 183 -26.16 28.87 28.85
CA GLY A 183 -25.32 29.98 28.42
C GLY A 183 -26.13 31.27 28.50
N ASP A 184 -25.63 32.26 29.23
CA ASP A 184 -26.32 33.51 29.62
C ASP A 184 -26.60 34.49 28.46
N ASP A 185 -26.43 34.04 27.22
CA ASP A 185 -26.66 34.85 26.02
C ASP A 185 -28.10 34.64 25.49
N LEU A 186 -28.80 35.72 25.16
CA LEU A 186 -30.17 35.69 24.64
C LEU A 186 -30.29 34.88 23.34
N ALA A 187 -29.20 34.71 22.59
CA ALA A 187 -29.11 33.83 21.43
C ALA A 187 -29.05 32.32 21.78
N SER A 188 -28.70 31.98 23.02
CA SER A 188 -28.52 30.61 23.51
C SER A 188 -29.82 29.99 24.05
N ARG A 189 -30.82 30.80 24.38
CA ARG A 189 -32.10 30.39 24.98
C ARG A 189 -33.07 29.63 24.04
N ALA A 190 -32.62 29.15 22.88
CA ALA A 190 -33.50 28.64 21.82
C ALA A 190 -33.12 27.30 21.16
N ARG A 191 -32.10 26.56 21.61
CA ARG A 191 -31.61 25.42 20.81
C ARG A 191 -32.07 24.06 21.30
N ASP A 192 -33.38 23.83 21.28
CA ASP A 192 -33.89 22.46 21.13
C ASP A 192 -33.67 22.03 19.67
N PRO A 193 -32.74 21.10 19.37
CA PRO A 193 -32.39 20.77 17.99
C PRO A 193 -33.57 20.18 17.19
N LEU A 194 -34.45 19.41 17.84
CA LEU A 194 -35.62 18.81 17.20
C LEU A 194 -36.65 19.88 16.85
N LEU A 195 -36.89 20.84 17.76
CA LEU A 195 -37.78 21.96 17.52
C LEU A 195 -37.30 22.82 16.35
N GLN A 196 -36.01 23.19 16.37
CA GLN A 196 -35.43 24.05 15.34
C GLN A 196 -35.40 23.34 13.98
N SER A 197 -35.05 22.06 13.95
CA SER A 197 -35.06 21.26 12.72
C SER A 197 -36.46 21.19 12.09
N GLY A 198 -37.52 21.01 12.90
CA GLY A 198 -38.90 21.04 12.44
C GLY A 198 -39.31 22.39 11.85
N LYS A 199 -38.92 23.51 12.51
CA LYS A 199 -39.18 24.87 12.02
C LYS A 199 -38.46 25.15 10.70
N ASP A 200 -37.18 24.82 10.60
CA ASP A 200 -36.38 25.09 9.39
C ASP A 200 -36.87 24.23 8.21
N ALA A 201 -37.22 22.96 8.45
CA ALA A 201 -37.80 22.09 7.44
C ALA A 201 -39.15 22.62 6.92
N PHE A 202 -40.00 23.14 7.82
CA PHE A 202 -41.27 23.77 7.44
C PHE A 202 -41.05 25.06 6.64
N ALA A 203 -40.10 25.91 7.06
CA ALA A 203 -39.72 27.12 6.34
C ALA A 203 -39.29 26.82 4.89
N SER A 204 -38.40 25.83 4.70
CA SER A 204 -38.00 25.40 3.35
C SER A 204 -39.16 24.87 2.52
N ALA A 205 -40.08 24.10 3.12
CA ALA A 205 -41.26 23.61 2.42
C ALA A 205 -42.20 24.75 1.98
N ILE A 206 -42.39 25.78 2.82
CA ILE A 206 -43.20 26.97 2.50
C ILE A 206 -42.61 27.70 1.29
N HIS A 207 -41.32 28.01 1.31
CA HIS A 207 -40.66 28.71 0.20
C HIS A 207 -40.71 27.87 -1.07
N LEU A 208 -40.36 26.57 -1.00
CA LEU A 208 -40.37 25.70 -2.18
C LEU A 208 -41.77 25.59 -2.80
N ALA A 209 -42.82 25.37 -1.99
CA ALA A 209 -44.19 25.25 -2.49
C ALA A 209 -44.67 26.56 -3.14
N MET A 210 -44.23 27.72 -2.64
CA MET A 210 -44.52 29.02 -3.25
C MET A 210 -43.84 29.16 -4.62
N LEU A 211 -42.55 28.81 -4.72
CA LEU A 211 -41.82 28.87 -6.00
C LEU A 211 -42.39 27.90 -7.04
N LYS A 212 -42.81 26.70 -6.61
CA LYS A 212 -43.48 25.71 -7.48
C LYS A 212 -44.95 26.05 -7.78
N GLN A 213 -45.48 27.13 -7.21
CA GLN A 213 -46.89 27.55 -7.34
C GLN A 213 -47.91 26.51 -6.81
N GLU A 214 -47.49 25.64 -5.89
CA GLU A 214 -48.36 24.65 -5.23
C GLU A 214 -49.27 25.31 -4.16
N ILE A 215 -48.90 26.51 -3.70
CA ILE A 215 -49.66 27.33 -2.76
C ILE A 215 -49.84 28.76 -3.27
N THR A 216 -50.86 29.46 -2.75
CA THR A 216 -51.15 30.86 -3.14
C THR A 216 -50.36 31.87 -2.30
N PRO A 217 -50.15 33.12 -2.75
CA PRO A 217 -49.56 34.18 -1.93
C PRO A 217 -50.29 34.43 -0.60
N ALA A 218 -51.61 34.20 -0.55
CA ALA A 218 -52.39 34.30 0.68
C ALA A 218 -52.07 33.14 1.64
N SER A 219 -52.02 31.90 1.13
CA SER A 219 -51.59 30.72 1.88
C SER A 219 -50.16 30.88 2.40
N TYR A 220 -49.26 31.42 1.59
CA TYR A 220 -47.86 31.68 1.96
C TYR A 220 -47.73 32.58 3.19
N ARG A 221 -48.47 33.70 3.24
CA ARG A 221 -48.47 34.61 4.42
C ARG A 221 -49.00 33.91 5.67
N VAL A 222 -50.08 33.15 5.53
CA VAL A 222 -50.67 32.37 6.63
C VAL A 222 -49.65 31.39 7.22
N LEU A 223 -48.94 30.65 6.35
CA LEU A 223 -47.96 29.66 6.78
C LEU A 223 -46.74 30.30 7.45
N LEU A 224 -46.30 31.48 6.99
CA LEU A 224 -45.26 32.26 7.68
C LEU A 224 -45.73 32.78 9.05
N ASP A 225 -47.01 33.15 9.20
CA ASP A 225 -47.58 33.53 10.49
C ASP A 225 -47.67 32.31 11.44
N VAL A 226 -47.89 31.10 10.93
CA VAL A 226 -47.80 29.85 11.71
C VAL A 226 -46.35 29.57 12.13
N LEU A 227 -45.39 29.64 11.20
CA LEU A 227 -43.96 29.42 11.47
C LEU A 227 -43.41 30.34 12.57
N ASN A 228 -43.85 31.61 12.56
CA ASN A 228 -43.38 32.66 13.47
C ASN A 228 -44.25 32.83 14.73
N ASP A 229 -45.17 31.91 15.00
CA ASP A 229 -46.06 31.95 16.17
C ASP A 229 -46.94 33.23 16.25
N ARG A 230 -47.28 33.82 15.09
CA ARG A 230 -48.09 35.05 14.95
C ARG A 230 -49.54 34.79 14.55
N TYR A 231 -49.89 33.56 14.18
CA TYR A 231 -51.21 33.23 13.67
C TYR A 231 -52.33 33.52 14.67
N VAL A 232 -52.26 32.97 15.88
CA VAL A 232 -53.30 33.13 16.91
C VAL A 232 -53.49 34.62 17.26
N VAL A 233 -52.40 35.40 17.29
CA VAL A 233 -52.41 36.85 17.52
C VAL A 233 -53.18 37.60 16.44
N ARG A 234 -53.09 37.15 15.18
CA ARG A 234 -53.66 37.84 14.02
C ARG A 234 -55.07 37.35 13.64
N TYR A 235 -55.38 36.08 13.89
CA TYR A 235 -56.60 35.42 13.38
C TYR A 235 -57.54 34.88 14.48
N GLY A 236 -57.10 34.82 15.76
CA GLY A 236 -57.96 34.51 16.90
C GLY A 236 -58.39 33.03 17.06
N THR A 237 -58.05 32.15 16.12
CA THR A 237 -58.36 30.71 16.15
C THR A 237 -57.08 29.87 16.01
N GLN A 238 -57.16 28.58 16.38
CA GLN A 238 -56.05 27.64 16.21
C GLN A 238 -55.90 27.30 14.70
N PRO A 239 -54.71 27.48 14.10
CA PRO A 239 -54.52 27.25 12.67
C PRO A 239 -54.39 25.78 12.27
N CYS A 240 -54.02 24.90 13.21
CA CYS A 240 -53.44 23.61 12.90
C CYS A 240 -54.12 22.46 13.65
N SER A 241 -54.36 21.37 12.93
CA SER A 241 -54.81 20.10 13.48
C SER A 241 -53.79 19.01 13.17
N ARG A 242 -53.62 18.07 14.10
CA ARG A 242 -52.91 16.80 13.88
C ARG A 242 -53.83 15.82 13.17
N LEU A 243 -53.25 15.00 12.31
CA LEU A 243 -53.97 14.01 11.53
C LEU A 243 -54.09 12.68 12.29
N GLU A 244 -55.28 12.11 12.38
CA GLU A 244 -55.52 10.74 12.81
C GLU A 244 -55.97 9.88 11.62
N LEU A 245 -55.37 8.70 11.52
CA LEU A 245 -55.59 7.71 10.49
C LEU A 245 -55.75 6.35 11.17
N LEU A 246 -56.83 5.61 10.88
CA LEU A 246 -57.08 4.28 11.45
C LEU A 246 -57.07 4.24 12.99
N GLY A 247 -57.59 5.29 13.64
CA GLY A 247 -57.64 5.38 15.11
C GLY A 247 -56.34 5.84 15.76
N MET A 248 -55.34 6.24 14.98
CA MET A 248 -54.00 6.63 15.47
C MET A 248 -53.56 7.98 14.93
N VAL A 249 -53.11 8.86 15.82
CA VAL A 249 -52.52 10.16 15.47
C VAL A 249 -51.19 9.93 14.74
N ALA A 250 -51.10 10.39 13.49
CA ALA A 250 -49.86 10.44 12.73
C ALA A 250 -48.93 11.51 13.34
N SER A 251 -47.69 11.14 13.65
CA SER A 251 -46.70 12.09 14.15
C SER A 251 -46.35 13.09 13.04
N GLU A 252 -46.29 14.38 13.39
CA GLU A 252 -45.75 15.47 12.54
C GLU A 252 -46.53 15.85 11.27
N VAL A 253 -47.59 15.13 10.89
CA VAL A 253 -48.48 15.53 9.80
C VAL A 253 -49.44 16.62 10.29
N LEU A 254 -49.38 17.79 9.64
CA LEU A 254 -50.22 18.94 9.98
C LEU A 254 -51.25 19.20 8.89
N VAL A 255 -52.49 19.48 9.31
CA VAL A 255 -53.52 20.06 8.46
C VAL A 255 -53.79 21.49 8.95
N ILE A 256 -53.68 22.47 8.06
CA ILE A 256 -53.63 23.90 8.36
C ILE A 256 -54.78 24.61 7.63
N GLY A 257 -55.50 25.46 8.37
CA GLY A 257 -56.48 26.40 7.79
C GLY A 257 -57.90 25.87 7.60
N LEU A 258 -58.33 24.88 8.38
CA LEU A 258 -59.73 24.46 8.45
C LEU A 258 -60.42 25.07 9.67
N ASP A 259 -61.65 25.56 9.46
CA ASP A 259 -62.63 25.52 10.52
C ASP A 259 -62.97 24.04 10.72
N THR A 260 -62.55 23.42 11.81
CA THR A 260 -62.65 21.96 12.03
C THR A 260 -64.09 21.44 12.07
N SER A 261 -65.09 22.32 11.94
CA SER A 261 -66.50 21.98 11.78
C SER A 261 -67.00 21.93 10.32
N ASP A 262 -66.18 22.28 9.33
CA ASP A 262 -66.58 22.35 7.91
C ASP A 262 -65.53 21.76 6.95
N ASP A 263 -65.65 20.46 6.67
CA ASP A 263 -64.76 19.68 5.80
C ASP A 263 -64.82 20.07 4.31
N THR A 264 -65.75 20.96 3.93
CA THR A 264 -65.93 21.41 2.54
C THR A 264 -65.02 22.58 2.15
N ARG A 265 -64.29 23.15 3.12
CA ARG A 265 -63.38 24.27 2.88
C ARG A 265 -61.99 23.81 2.43
N PRO A 266 -61.26 24.63 1.66
CA PRO A 266 -59.88 24.33 1.29
C PRO A 266 -58.98 24.15 2.51
N CYS A 267 -58.10 23.17 2.48
CA CYS A 267 -57.12 22.92 3.52
C CYS A 267 -55.69 22.90 2.95
N LEU A 268 -54.71 23.22 3.80
CA LEU A 268 -53.29 23.04 3.51
C LEU A 268 -52.81 21.84 4.30
N VAL A 269 -52.04 20.95 3.68
CA VAL A 269 -51.48 19.79 4.37
C VAL A 269 -49.98 19.82 4.27
N TYR A 270 -49.32 19.71 5.42
CA TYR A 270 -47.88 19.55 5.55
C TYR A 270 -47.56 18.12 5.97
N ILE A 271 -46.86 17.40 5.10
CA ILE A 271 -46.27 16.09 5.37
C ILE A 271 -44.75 16.28 5.31
N PRO A 272 -44.04 16.23 6.45
CA PRO A 272 -42.59 16.43 6.46
C PRO A 272 -41.90 15.51 5.45
N GLN A 273 -41.04 16.07 4.60
CA GLN A 273 -40.20 15.34 3.64
C GLN A 273 -40.97 14.40 2.67
N ASP A 274 -42.26 14.66 2.41
CA ASP A 274 -43.01 13.92 1.39
C ASP A 274 -42.24 13.89 0.04
N PRO A 275 -41.95 12.71 -0.53
CA PRO A 275 -41.25 12.63 -1.81
C PRO A 275 -42.05 13.24 -2.96
N ILE A 276 -43.37 13.43 -2.80
CA ILE A 276 -44.30 13.93 -3.83
C ILE A 276 -44.54 15.43 -3.66
N SER A 277 -45.15 15.85 -2.54
CA SER A 277 -45.41 17.27 -2.25
C SER A 277 -45.52 17.48 -0.74
N PRO A 278 -44.47 18.01 -0.09
CA PRO A 278 -44.44 18.20 1.37
C PRO A 278 -45.43 19.21 1.90
N LEU A 279 -45.85 20.16 1.07
CA LEU A 279 -46.83 21.17 1.43
C LEU A 279 -47.73 21.44 0.23
N ALA A 280 -48.99 21.01 0.33
CA ALA A 280 -49.96 21.14 -0.76
C ALA A 280 -51.27 21.76 -0.29
N ARG A 281 -51.98 22.41 -1.21
CA ARG A 281 -53.34 22.90 -1.03
C ARG A 281 -54.36 21.94 -1.65
N TYR A 282 -55.41 21.62 -0.90
CA TYR A 282 -56.53 20.80 -1.36
C TYR A 282 -57.83 21.60 -1.33
N GLY A 283 -58.79 21.23 -2.19
CA GLY A 283 -60.10 21.89 -2.28
C GLY A 283 -61.00 21.63 -1.06
N SER A 284 -60.83 20.47 -0.44
CA SER A 284 -61.53 20.00 0.75
C SER A 284 -60.68 18.97 1.50
N LEU A 285 -61.06 18.63 2.75
CA LEU A 285 -60.43 17.51 3.46
C LEU A 285 -60.63 16.20 2.71
N ARG A 286 -61.80 16.03 2.08
CA ARG A 286 -62.14 14.83 1.28
C ARG A 286 -61.23 14.63 0.07
N ASP A 287 -60.81 15.72 -0.58
CA ASP A 287 -59.86 15.64 -1.69
C ASP A 287 -58.50 15.11 -1.23
N PHE A 288 -58.06 15.54 -0.04
CA PHE A 288 -56.85 15.03 0.58
C PHE A 288 -56.98 13.55 0.98
N GLU A 289 -58.10 13.13 1.58
CA GLU A 289 -58.38 11.72 1.90
C GLU A 289 -58.19 10.81 0.68
N ASN A 290 -58.75 11.22 -0.46
CA ASN A 290 -58.68 10.46 -1.71
C ASN A 290 -57.24 10.39 -2.25
N GLU A 291 -56.51 11.50 -2.22
CA GLU A 291 -55.14 11.56 -2.71
C GLU A 291 -54.19 10.75 -1.83
N LEU A 292 -54.29 10.87 -0.50
CA LEU A 292 -53.48 10.08 0.43
C LEU A 292 -53.77 8.58 0.26
N SER A 293 -55.05 8.21 0.15
CA SER A 293 -55.48 6.84 -0.09
C SER A 293 -54.90 6.27 -1.40
N ARG A 294 -54.74 7.09 -2.44
CA ARG A 294 -54.10 6.70 -3.71
C ARG A 294 -52.58 6.53 -3.56
N ARG A 295 -51.90 7.45 -2.88
CA ARG A 295 -50.44 7.39 -2.65
C ARG A 295 -50.04 6.14 -1.85
N LEU A 296 -50.83 5.77 -0.84
CA LEU A 296 -50.60 4.60 0.02
C LEU A 296 -50.65 3.24 -0.70
N LEU A 297 -51.17 3.18 -1.94
CA LEU A 297 -51.13 1.97 -2.76
C LEU A 297 -49.72 1.63 -3.27
N SER A 298 -48.82 2.62 -3.35
CA SER A 298 -47.42 2.40 -3.73
C SER A 298 -46.63 1.76 -2.57
N PRO A 299 -45.97 0.61 -2.76
CA PRO A 299 -45.15 -0.01 -1.72
C PRO A 299 -44.06 0.92 -1.17
N ALA A 300 -43.41 1.70 -2.04
CA ALA A 300 -42.37 2.65 -1.65
C ALA A 300 -42.93 3.80 -0.81
N TYR A 301 -44.05 4.39 -1.23
CA TYR A 301 -44.68 5.48 -0.48
C TYR A 301 -45.28 5.00 0.85
N ARG A 302 -45.83 3.77 0.89
CA ARG A 302 -46.33 3.16 2.13
C ARG A 302 -45.20 2.94 3.13
N SER A 303 -44.04 2.48 2.67
CA SER A 303 -42.84 2.36 3.51
C SER A 303 -42.49 3.72 4.10
N PHE A 304 -42.41 4.77 3.26
CA PHE A 304 -42.19 6.15 3.69
C PHE A 304 -43.24 6.64 4.71
N PHE A 305 -44.53 6.50 4.44
CA PHE A 305 -45.58 7.06 5.29
C PHE A 305 -45.71 6.30 6.63
N SER A 306 -45.32 5.02 6.66
CA SER A 306 -45.39 4.18 7.86
C SER A 306 -44.55 4.70 9.03
N ARG A 307 -43.55 5.55 8.78
CA ARG A 307 -42.73 6.21 9.81
C ARG A 307 -43.49 7.17 10.71
N PHE A 308 -44.61 7.71 10.23
CA PHE A 308 -45.47 8.60 11.02
C PHE A 308 -46.42 7.82 11.94
N LEU A 309 -46.38 6.49 11.89
CA LEU A 309 -47.24 5.59 12.65
C LEU A 309 -46.40 4.69 13.59
N PRO A 310 -46.95 4.25 14.73
CA PRO A 310 -46.27 3.29 15.61
C PRO A 310 -46.04 1.92 14.94
N ALA A 311 -44.90 1.27 15.22
CA ALA A 311 -44.52 -0.02 14.60
C ALA A 311 -45.58 -1.12 14.78
N SER A 312 -46.19 -1.20 15.97
CA SER A 312 -47.30 -2.11 16.29
C SER A 312 -48.51 -2.03 15.35
N HIS A 313 -48.65 -0.96 14.56
CA HIS A 313 -49.83 -0.67 13.73
C HIS A 313 -49.51 -0.62 12.23
N GLN A 314 -48.25 -0.79 11.81
CA GLN A 314 -47.87 -0.85 10.39
C GLN A 314 -48.54 -2.04 9.66
N GLY A 315 -48.81 -3.14 10.38
CA GLY A 315 -49.59 -4.27 9.87
C GLY A 315 -51.06 -3.93 9.56
N ALA A 316 -51.67 -3.00 10.31
CA ALA A 316 -53.02 -2.53 10.05
C ALA A 316 -53.08 -1.64 8.79
N LEU A 317 -52.08 -0.78 8.58
CA LEU A 317 -51.93 0.01 7.34
C LEU A 317 -51.72 -0.90 6.12
N LEU A 318 -50.87 -1.92 6.24
CA LEU A 318 -50.68 -2.93 5.19
C LEU A 318 -51.98 -3.67 4.87
N SER A 319 -52.70 -4.12 5.90
CA SER A 319 -53.98 -4.82 5.75
C SER A 319 -55.03 -3.94 5.07
N GLN A 320 -55.09 -2.65 5.44
CA GLN A 320 -56.01 -1.69 4.84
C GLN A 320 -55.69 -1.41 3.37
N THR A 321 -54.41 -1.19 3.03
CA THR A 321 -53.97 -0.96 1.65
C THR A 321 -54.18 -2.18 0.76
N ILE A 322 -53.98 -3.39 1.29
CA ILE A 322 -54.31 -4.65 0.60
C ILE A 322 -55.82 -4.76 0.34
N ARG A 323 -56.67 -4.47 1.34
CA ARG A 323 -58.14 -4.42 1.16
C ARG A 323 -58.54 -3.43 0.08
N GLN A 324 -57.94 -2.24 0.07
CA GLN A 324 -58.21 -1.18 -0.90
C GLN A 324 -57.75 -1.54 -2.32
N ALA A 325 -56.54 -2.10 -2.48
CA ALA A 325 -56.03 -2.58 -3.76
C ALA A 325 -56.88 -3.74 -4.32
N MET A 326 -57.34 -4.64 -3.45
CA MET A 326 -58.30 -5.68 -3.81
C MET A 326 -59.63 -5.06 -4.24
N TRP A 327 -60.20 -4.11 -3.52
CA TRP A 327 -61.48 -3.51 -3.92
C TRP A 327 -61.41 -2.80 -5.28
N GLN A 328 -60.34 -2.05 -5.56
CA GLN A 328 -60.12 -1.40 -6.87
C GLN A 328 -59.97 -2.40 -8.03
N LYS A 329 -59.36 -3.56 -7.78
CA LYS A 329 -59.20 -4.63 -8.78
C LYS A 329 -60.54 -5.26 -9.19
N TRP A 330 -61.53 -5.30 -8.29
CA TRP A 330 -62.84 -5.94 -8.53
C TRP A 330 -63.94 -4.94 -8.95
N HIS A 331 -63.71 -3.62 -8.82
CA HIS A 331 -64.62 -2.56 -9.25
C HIS A 331 -63.90 -1.46 -10.07
N PRO A 332 -63.61 -1.69 -11.36
CA PRO A 332 -62.70 -0.84 -12.15
C PRO A 332 -63.33 0.44 -12.77
N LYS A 333 -64.55 0.86 -12.40
CA LYS A 333 -65.17 2.06 -13.00
C LYS A 333 -64.52 3.35 -12.45
N PRO A 334 -63.97 4.24 -13.30
CA PRO A 334 -63.40 5.50 -12.85
C PRO A 334 -64.53 6.43 -12.37
N GLY A 335 -64.43 6.90 -11.12
CA GLY A 335 -65.36 7.88 -10.54
C GLY A 335 -66.22 7.39 -9.36
N LEU A 336 -66.25 6.09 -9.06
CA LEU A 336 -66.89 5.54 -7.85
C LEU A 336 -65.85 5.24 -6.77
N VAL A 337 -65.09 6.25 -6.33
CA VAL A 337 -64.34 6.18 -5.06
C VAL A 337 -65.23 6.78 -3.98
N ALA A 338 -66.33 6.10 -3.67
CA ALA A 338 -67.22 6.54 -2.60
C ALA A 338 -67.55 5.37 -1.68
N GLU A 339 -67.23 5.61 -0.40
CA GLU A 339 -67.68 4.93 0.82
C GLU A 339 -66.94 3.69 1.33
N HIS A 340 -66.40 2.78 0.50
CA HIS A 340 -65.99 1.45 1.03
C HIS A 340 -64.48 1.14 1.06
N GLY A 341 -63.60 2.10 0.79
CA GLY A 341 -62.15 1.84 0.76
C GLY A 341 -61.19 3.01 1.00
N SER A 342 -61.67 4.26 1.15
CA SER A 342 -60.81 5.39 1.49
C SER A 342 -60.39 5.33 2.96
N VAL A 343 -59.20 5.81 3.29
CA VAL A 343 -58.78 5.92 4.69
C VAL A 343 -59.44 7.15 5.31
N LEU A 344 -60.28 6.94 6.32
CA LEU A 344 -60.96 8.02 7.05
C LEU A 344 -59.93 8.82 7.84
N LEU A 345 -59.97 10.14 7.70
CA LEU A 345 -59.12 11.07 8.43
C LEU A 345 -59.92 11.76 9.54
N VAL A 346 -59.37 11.75 10.75
CA VAL A 346 -59.92 12.51 11.88
C VAL A 346 -58.93 13.61 12.23
N LEU A 347 -59.42 14.84 12.37
CA LEU A 347 -58.59 15.99 12.73
C LEU A 347 -58.73 16.30 14.22
N HIS A 348 -57.59 16.52 14.87
CA HIS A 348 -57.56 16.95 16.26
C HIS A 348 -56.85 18.31 16.36
N PRO A 349 -57.51 19.35 16.89
CA PRO A 349 -56.87 20.66 17.09
C PRO A 349 -55.60 20.56 17.93
N ILE A 350 -54.58 21.34 17.59
CA ILE A 350 -53.35 21.46 18.39
C ILE A 350 -53.49 22.67 19.31
N ASP A 351 -53.45 22.44 20.63
CA ASP A 351 -53.45 23.51 21.62
C ASP A 351 -52.04 24.07 21.87
N GLY A 352 -51.86 25.38 21.68
CA GLY A 352 -50.62 26.09 21.98
C GLY A 352 -49.64 26.19 20.80
N ASN A 353 -48.33 26.17 21.07
CA ASN A 353 -47.30 26.29 20.03
C ASN A 353 -47.19 25.00 19.22
N VAL A 354 -47.50 25.07 17.92
CA VAL A 354 -47.59 23.91 17.01
C VAL A 354 -46.28 23.11 16.98
N PHE A 355 -45.14 23.80 16.84
CA PHE A 355 -43.84 23.13 16.72
C PHE A 355 -43.37 22.53 18.05
N LYS A 356 -43.72 23.15 19.18
CA LYS A 356 -43.48 22.56 20.51
C LYS A 356 -44.28 21.27 20.69
N GLY A 357 -45.56 21.27 20.29
CA GLY A 357 -46.40 20.08 20.30
C GLY A 357 -45.88 18.97 19.39
N LEU A 358 -45.41 19.31 18.19
CA LEU A 358 -44.79 18.34 17.27
C LEU A 358 -43.50 17.75 17.83
N ARG A 359 -42.63 18.59 18.42
CA ARG A 359 -41.39 18.14 19.09
C ARG A 359 -41.71 17.15 20.22
N ASP A 360 -42.72 17.46 21.04
CA ASP A 360 -43.14 16.58 22.14
C ASP A 360 -43.66 15.23 21.62
N LEU A 361 -44.46 15.23 20.55
CA LEU A 361 -44.94 14.01 19.90
C LEU A 361 -43.81 13.17 19.31
N ARG A 362 -42.83 13.80 18.64
CA ARG A 362 -41.66 13.12 18.07
C ARG A 362 -40.82 12.45 19.16
N ARG A 363 -40.60 13.15 20.27
CA ARG A 363 -39.94 12.58 21.45
C ARG A 363 -40.71 11.37 22.00
N GLN A 364 -42.03 11.49 22.18
CA GLN A 364 -42.86 10.39 22.67
C GLN A 364 -42.82 9.17 21.74
N GLN A 365 -42.73 9.39 20.42
CA GLN A 365 -42.60 8.31 19.45
C GLN A 365 -41.27 7.56 19.61
N ILE A 366 -40.14 8.27 19.71
CA ILE A 366 -38.82 7.66 19.94
C ILE A 366 -38.82 6.85 21.24
N GLU A 367 -39.35 7.42 22.33
CA GLU A 367 -39.47 6.73 23.61
C GLU A 367 -40.37 5.48 23.50
N ARG A 368 -41.51 5.58 22.82
CA ARG A 368 -42.45 4.47 22.61
C ARG A 368 -41.84 3.33 21.80
N HIS A 369 -41.20 3.62 20.68
CA HIS A 369 -40.48 2.61 19.89
C HIS A 369 -39.38 1.94 20.72
N GLY A 370 -38.70 2.71 21.59
CA GLY A 370 -37.70 2.15 22.51
C GLY A 370 -38.29 1.11 23.46
N ARG A 371 -39.56 1.25 23.88
CA ARG A 371 -40.26 0.28 24.73
C ARG A 371 -40.71 -0.96 23.98
N GLU A 372 -40.99 -0.83 22.69
CA GLU A 372 -41.36 -1.95 21.82
C GLU A 372 -40.15 -2.85 21.50
N VAL A 373 -38.94 -2.26 21.46
CA VAL A 373 -37.69 -2.98 21.15
C VAL A 373 -36.96 -3.47 22.42
N VAL A 374 -36.87 -2.64 23.47
CA VAL A 374 -36.28 -3.02 24.76
C VAL A 374 -37.35 -2.93 25.85
N VAL A 375 -37.93 -4.07 26.20
CA VAL A 375 -39.20 -4.13 26.94
C VAL A 375 -38.98 -3.92 28.45
N PRO A 376 -39.56 -2.88 29.07
CA PRO A 376 -39.45 -2.66 30.51
C PRO A 376 -40.21 -3.73 31.32
N THR A 377 -39.68 -4.09 32.49
CA THR A 377 -40.25 -5.16 33.35
C THR A 377 -41.65 -4.81 33.88
N ALA A 378 -41.92 -3.52 34.10
CA ALA A 378 -43.19 -3.02 34.62
C ALA A 378 -44.34 -2.97 33.58
N GLN A 379 -44.05 -3.11 32.28
CA GLN A 379 -45.09 -3.21 31.26
C GLN A 379 -45.62 -4.65 31.15
N THR A 380 -46.60 -4.98 32.00
CA THR A 380 -47.48 -6.14 31.85
C THR A 380 -48.50 -5.90 30.73
N ASP A 381 -48.04 -5.89 29.49
CA ASP A 381 -48.89 -6.31 28.38
C ASP A 381 -48.24 -7.53 27.71
N ALA A 382 -48.12 -8.60 28.51
CA ALA A 382 -47.61 -9.88 28.05
C ALA A 382 -48.35 -10.37 26.80
N GLN A 383 -49.59 -9.92 26.60
CA GLN A 383 -50.41 -10.21 25.44
C GLN A 383 -49.98 -9.39 24.20
N ALA A 384 -49.79 -8.07 24.30
CA ALA A 384 -49.29 -7.25 23.19
C ALA A 384 -47.87 -7.67 22.76
N ARG A 385 -46.99 -8.00 23.71
CA ARG A 385 -45.65 -8.57 23.43
C ARG A 385 -45.73 -9.90 22.69
N ARG A 386 -46.60 -10.82 23.13
CA ARG A 386 -46.79 -12.13 22.48
C ARG A 386 -47.31 -11.98 21.05
N GLN A 387 -48.26 -11.08 20.83
CA GLN A 387 -48.81 -10.82 19.50
C GLN A 387 -47.74 -10.26 18.54
N LEU A 388 -46.89 -9.35 19.02
CA LEU A 388 -45.78 -8.80 18.26
C LEU A 388 -44.78 -9.90 17.85
N LEU A 389 -44.28 -10.68 18.82
CA LEU A 389 -43.32 -11.77 18.56
C LEU A 389 -43.90 -12.85 17.64
N GLN A 390 -45.18 -13.22 17.80
CA GLN A 390 -45.86 -14.18 16.91
C GLN A 390 -46.05 -13.65 15.49
N ALA A 391 -46.27 -12.35 15.31
CA ALA A 391 -46.38 -11.74 13.98
C ALA A 391 -45.05 -11.81 13.23
N TYR A 392 -43.92 -11.59 13.92
CA TYR A 392 -42.57 -11.66 13.34
C TYR A 392 -42.10 -13.10 13.11
N GLU A 393 -42.42 -14.02 14.03
CA GLU A 393 -42.13 -15.45 13.87
C GLU A 393 -42.84 -16.01 12.63
N LYS A 394 -44.11 -15.64 12.42
CA LYS A 394 -44.86 -15.97 11.18
C LYS A 394 -44.28 -15.33 9.92
N ALA A 395 -43.53 -14.23 10.06
CA ALA A 395 -42.85 -13.56 8.96
C ALA A 395 -41.41 -14.08 8.73
N GLY A 396 -40.91 -15.02 9.54
CA GLY A 396 -39.56 -15.57 9.43
C GLY A 396 -38.45 -14.64 9.90
N LEU A 397 -38.76 -13.63 10.74
CA LEU A 397 -37.83 -12.61 11.20
C LEU A 397 -37.41 -12.86 12.66
N SER A 398 -36.13 -12.64 12.98
CA SER A 398 -35.62 -12.79 14.35
C SER A 398 -35.81 -11.52 15.17
N ALA A 399 -35.79 -11.65 16.49
CA ALA A 399 -35.88 -10.53 17.43
C ALA A 399 -34.66 -9.57 17.35
N LEU A 400 -33.49 -10.04 16.92
CA LEU A 400 -32.35 -9.16 16.60
C LEU A 400 -32.60 -8.29 15.36
N VAL A 401 -33.35 -8.80 14.38
CA VAL A 401 -33.80 -7.99 13.22
C VAL A 401 -34.78 -6.89 13.67
N LEU A 402 -35.61 -7.16 14.69
CA LEU A 402 -36.47 -6.16 15.32
C LEU A 402 -35.67 -5.13 16.13
N ALA A 403 -34.60 -5.55 16.82
CA ALA A 403 -33.69 -4.61 17.46
C ALA A 403 -32.92 -3.73 16.47
N ALA A 404 -32.54 -4.29 15.32
CA ALA A 404 -31.97 -3.56 14.21
C ALA A 404 -32.98 -2.59 13.55
N SER A 405 -34.30 -2.85 13.63
CA SER A 405 -35.33 -1.92 13.13
C SER A 405 -35.48 -0.65 13.99
N PHE A 406 -34.81 -0.55 15.14
CA PHE A 406 -34.68 0.72 15.87
C PHE A 406 -33.71 1.70 15.19
N ILE A 407 -32.78 1.20 14.37
CA ILE A 407 -31.80 2.00 13.61
C ILE A 407 -32.50 2.97 12.62
N PRO A 408 -33.53 2.55 11.86
CA PRO A 408 -34.37 3.45 11.07
C PRO A 408 -35.04 4.57 11.86
N VAL A 409 -35.44 4.39 13.12
CA VAL A 409 -36.07 5.49 13.90
C VAL A 409 -35.06 6.61 14.20
N ILE A 410 -33.78 6.26 14.34
CA ILE A 410 -32.67 7.20 14.45
C ILE A 410 -32.33 7.81 13.08
N GLY A 411 -32.31 6.99 12.01
CA GLY A 411 -32.02 7.42 10.64
C GLY A 411 -33.12 8.26 9.98
N GLU A 412 -34.39 8.03 10.32
CA GLU A 412 -35.58 8.72 9.81
C GLU A 412 -35.68 10.16 10.33
N VAL A 413 -35.09 10.43 11.49
CA VAL A 413 -34.89 11.80 12.01
C VAL A 413 -33.92 12.59 11.12
N LEU A 414 -33.04 11.90 10.39
CA LEU A 414 -31.96 12.49 9.59
C LEU A 414 -32.28 12.53 8.09
N LEU A 415 -33.47 12.11 7.67
CA LEU A 415 -33.86 12.06 6.27
C LEU A 415 -33.95 13.46 5.62
N VAL A 416 -33.85 13.45 4.28
CA VAL A 416 -33.68 14.60 3.38
C VAL A 416 -34.81 15.63 3.51
N SER A 417 -34.48 16.92 3.66
CA SER A 417 -35.49 17.98 3.71
C SER A 417 -36.03 18.35 2.32
N THR A 418 -37.24 18.91 2.30
CA THR A 418 -38.04 19.21 1.10
C THR A 418 -37.34 20.05 0.02
N GLY A 419 -36.32 20.86 0.33
CA GLY A 419 -35.57 21.64 -0.68
C GLY A 419 -34.37 20.91 -1.31
N ILE A 420 -33.90 19.82 -0.70
CA ILE A 420 -32.66 19.12 -1.09
C ILE A 420 -32.88 18.20 -2.31
N GLN A 421 -34.11 17.94 -2.75
CA GLN A 421 -34.36 17.22 -4.01
C GLN A 421 -33.64 17.85 -5.21
N LEU A 422 -33.55 19.18 -5.25
CA LEU A 422 -32.76 19.92 -6.24
C LEU A 422 -31.26 19.61 -6.15
N ILE A 423 -30.77 19.44 -4.93
CA ILE A 423 -29.36 19.15 -4.63
C ILE A 423 -29.01 17.74 -5.07
N HIS A 424 -29.87 16.73 -4.87
CA HIS A 424 -29.59 15.33 -5.26
C HIS A 424 -29.56 15.10 -6.77
N GLU A 425 -30.20 15.96 -7.56
CA GLU A 425 -30.05 15.93 -9.03
C GLU A 425 -28.67 16.41 -9.48
N VAL A 426 -28.01 17.29 -8.70
CA VAL A 426 -26.68 17.84 -9.00
C VAL A 426 -25.56 17.09 -8.28
N TYR A 427 -25.73 16.79 -7.00
CA TYR A 427 -24.70 16.30 -6.09
C TYR A 427 -25.02 14.90 -5.59
N LEU A 428 -24.14 13.95 -5.91
CA LEU A 428 -24.29 12.54 -5.55
C LEU A 428 -23.71 12.29 -4.16
N GLY A 429 -24.46 11.59 -3.30
CA GLY A 429 -24.04 11.28 -1.93
C GLY A 429 -24.00 12.48 -0.99
N PHE A 430 -24.74 13.56 -1.31
CA PHE A 430 -24.77 14.82 -0.55
C PHE A 430 -25.02 14.61 0.95
N ASP A 431 -25.81 13.60 1.32
CA ASP A 431 -26.15 13.33 2.72
C ASP A 431 -24.95 12.92 3.58
N ALA A 432 -23.94 12.27 2.99
CA ALA A 432 -22.72 11.86 3.70
C ALA A 432 -21.71 13.00 3.91
N TRP A 433 -21.99 14.20 3.39
CA TRP A 433 -21.05 15.33 3.45
C TRP A 433 -21.06 16.04 4.81
N ARG A 434 -19.94 16.68 5.15
CA ARG A 434 -19.81 17.46 6.39
C ARG A 434 -20.63 18.74 6.32
N ARG A 435 -20.99 19.33 7.48
CA ARG A 435 -21.78 20.59 7.56
C ARG A 435 -21.26 21.69 6.62
N GLY A 436 -19.95 22.00 6.70
CA GLY A 436 -19.35 23.04 5.87
C GLY A 436 -19.40 22.72 4.37
N GLU A 437 -19.22 21.45 4.01
CA GLU A 437 -19.28 20.96 2.62
C GLU A 437 -20.69 21.12 2.03
N LYS A 438 -21.74 20.77 2.80
CA LYS A 438 -23.14 20.92 2.42
C LYS A 438 -23.51 22.39 2.17
N VAL A 439 -23.11 23.28 3.08
CA VAL A 439 -23.39 24.72 2.99
C VAL A 439 -22.64 25.36 1.81
N GLU A 440 -21.37 25.01 1.61
CA GLU A 440 -20.58 25.51 0.47
C GLU A 440 -21.21 25.12 -0.88
N ALA A 441 -21.58 23.84 -1.03
CA ALA A 441 -22.21 23.33 -2.26
C ALA A 441 -23.58 23.96 -2.56
N LEU A 442 -24.39 24.19 -1.51
CA LEU A 442 -25.67 24.87 -1.65
C LEU A 442 -25.51 26.34 -2.05
N ASN A 443 -24.57 27.06 -1.41
CA ASN A 443 -24.26 28.43 -1.80
C ASN A 443 -23.82 28.50 -3.26
N TYR A 444 -22.90 27.62 -3.67
CA TYR A 444 -22.42 27.58 -5.04
C TYR A 444 -23.56 27.29 -6.06
N LEU A 445 -24.45 26.33 -5.77
CA LEU A 445 -25.61 26.04 -6.63
C LEU A 445 -26.50 27.28 -6.79
N MET A 446 -26.79 27.98 -5.68
CA MET A 446 -27.63 29.16 -5.73
C MET A 446 -26.92 30.35 -6.39
N ASP A 447 -25.60 30.50 -6.23
CA ASP A 447 -24.82 31.54 -6.91
C ASP A 447 -24.81 31.34 -8.44
N VAL A 448 -24.67 30.08 -8.90
CA VAL A 448 -24.82 29.72 -10.32
C VAL A 448 -26.25 30.02 -10.80
N THR A 449 -27.27 29.74 -9.98
CA THR A 449 -28.67 30.05 -10.29
C THR A 449 -28.86 31.56 -10.50
N GLU A 450 -28.40 32.40 -9.57
CA GLU A 450 -28.51 33.87 -9.70
C GLU A 450 -27.80 34.39 -10.95
N GLN A 451 -26.64 33.83 -11.30
CA GLN A 451 -25.90 34.22 -12.49
C GLN A 451 -26.66 33.91 -13.79
N ILE A 452 -27.25 32.72 -13.87
CA ILE A 452 -28.04 32.33 -15.05
C ILE A 452 -29.21 33.31 -15.26
N VAL A 453 -29.85 33.75 -14.18
CA VAL A 453 -30.99 34.68 -14.20
C VAL A 453 -30.56 36.12 -14.53
N LEU A 454 -29.48 36.62 -13.94
CA LEU A 454 -29.03 38.01 -14.09
C LEU A 454 -28.33 38.31 -15.42
N MET A 455 -27.58 37.36 -15.97
CA MET A 455 -26.62 37.64 -17.05
C MET A 455 -26.90 36.89 -18.36
N GLY A 456 -27.85 35.96 -18.39
CA GLY A 456 -28.19 35.19 -19.60
C GLY A 456 -27.03 34.34 -20.09
N ALA A 457 -26.96 33.08 -19.65
CA ALA A 457 -26.07 32.01 -20.15
C ALA A 457 -24.58 32.34 -20.45
N THR A 458 -24.03 33.45 -19.95
CA THR A 458 -22.63 33.85 -20.13
C THR A 458 -21.86 33.62 -18.82
N ALA A 459 -20.71 32.96 -18.91
CA ALA A 459 -19.93 32.52 -17.76
C ALA A 459 -19.23 33.72 -17.09
N GLY A 460 -19.62 34.05 -15.84
CA GLY A 460 -19.02 35.16 -15.09
C GLY A 460 -19.09 35.00 -13.55
N ALA A 461 -17.91 34.86 -12.93
CA ALA A 461 -17.55 35.13 -11.52
C ALA A 461 -18.04 34.27 -10.32
N ALA A 462 -18.74 33.13 -10.45
CA ALA A 462 -18.89 32.21 -9.29
C ALA A 462 -17.58 31.44 -9.05
N LYS A 463 -16.79 31.86 -8.06
CA LYS A 463 -15.60 31.10 -7.64
C LYS A 463 -16.05 29.92 -6.78
N ALA A 464 -15.93 28.70 -7.33
CA ALA A 464 -16.04 27.50 -6.53
C ALA A 464 -15.02 27.55 -5.38
N GLY A 465 -15.48 27.26 -4.17
CA GLY A 465 -14.59 27.05 -3.03
C GLY A 465 -13.75 25.79 -3.23
N ARG A 466 -12.78 25.57 -2.34
CA ARG A 466 -11.83 24.45 -2.45
C ARG A 466 -12.53 23.09 -2.46
N PHE A 467 -13.63 22.94 -1.70
CA PHE A 467 -14.36 21.68 -1.65
C PHE A 467 -15.15 21.47 -2.93
N VAL A 468 -15.95 22.46 -3.34
CA VAL A 468 -16.75 22.33 -4.57
C VAL A 468 -15.86 22.10 -5.79
N GLY A 469 -14.73 22.80 -5.90
CA GLY A 469 -13.77 22.60 -7.00
C GLY A 469 -13.04 21.24 -6.99
N SER A 470 -13.19 20.44 -5.93
CA SER A 470 -12.63 19.08 -5.84
C SER A 470 -13.61 17.98 -6.23
N LEU A 471 -14.88 18.32 -6.50
CA LEU A 471 -15.89 17.35 -6.92
C LEU A 471 -15.62 16.86 -8.35
N LEU A 472 -15.96 15.62 -8.63
CA LEU A 472 -15.80 15.01 -9.95
C LEU A 472 -17.14 14.94 -10.68
N ARG A 473 -17.18 15.39 -11.94
CA ARG A 473 -18.32 15.13 -12.82
C ARG A 473 -18.33 13.65 -13.20
N VAL A 474 -19.39 12.94 -12.84
CA VAL A 474 -19.56 11.51 -13.12
C VAL A 474 -20.89 11.25 -13.84
N LYS A 475 -20.96 10.14 -14.57
CA LYS A 475 -22.20 9.63 -15.16
C LYS A 475 -22.66 8.42 -14.35
N PHE A 476 -23.90 8.42 -13.89
CA PHE A 476 -24.47 7.33 -13.08
C PHE A 476 -25.68 6.67 -13.75
N ALA A 477 -26.23 7.28 -14.81
CA ALA A 477 -27.20 6.66 -15.71
C ALA A 477 -26.92 7.12 -17.16
N PRO A 478 -27.43 6.42 -18.21
CA PRO A 478 -27.13 6.71 -19.61
C PRO A 478 -27.35 8.17 -20.04
N HIS A 479 -28.22 8.90 -19.33
CA HIS A 479 -28.56 10.31 -19.59
C HIS A 479 -28.52 11.19 -18.33
N ARG A 480 -27.82 10.78 -17.25
CA ARG A 480 -27.70 11.60 -16.04
C ARG A 480 -26.23 11.76 -15.64
N SER A 481 -25.83 13.01 -15.44
CA SER A 481 -24.53 13.36 -14.86
C SER A 481 -24.72 14.03 -13.51
N GLY A 482 -23.71 13.97 -12.65
CA GLY A 482 -23.75 14.59 -11.34
C GLY A 482 -22.34 14.84 -10.83
N LEU A 483 -22.26 15.58 -9.73
CA LEU A 483 -21.02 15.93 -9.04
C LEU A 483 -20.88 14.99 -7.85
N TRP A 484 -19.81 14.19 -7.87
CA TRP A 484 -19.52 13.20 -6.86
C TRP A 484 -18.26 13.59 -6.09
N LYS A 485 -18.30 13.45 -4.76
CA LYS A 485 -17.12 13.62 -3.91
C LYS A 485 -16.25 12.36 -4.04
N PRO A 486 -14.95 12.49 -4.38
CA PRO A 486 -14.04 11.35 -4.53
C PRO A 486 -13.69 10.68 -3.19
N ASP A 487 -14.69 10.06 -2.57
CA ASP A 487 -14.64 9.46 -1.24
C ASP A 487 -15.34 8.10 -1.26
N LEU A 488 -14.59 7.06 -0.91
CA LEU A 488 -15.08 5.69 -0.84
C LEU A 488 -15.70 5.35 0.51
N ALA A 489 -15.55 6.19 1.55
CA ALA A 489 -16.07 5.87 2.89
C ALA A 489 -17.57 5.46 2.93
N PRO A 490 -18.48 6.07 2.15
CA PRO A 490 -19.89 5.65 2.10
C PRO A 490 -20.13 4.24 1.52
N TYR A 491 -19.17 3.69 0.77
CA TYR A 491 -19.28 2.39 0.10
C TYR A 491 -18.77 1.23 0.96
N ARG A 492 -18.31 1.51 2.19
CA ARG A 492 -17.75 0.50 3.09
C ARG A 492 -18.82 -0.48 3.53
N GLN A 493 -18.48 -1.77 3.46
CA GLN A 493 -19.31 -2.84 3.96
C GLN A 493 -19.04 -3.04 5.45
N SER A 494 -20.11 -3.12 6.25
CA SER A 494 -20.02 -3.41 7.69
C SER A 494 -19.94 -4.92 7.99
N LEU A 495 -19.74 -5.75 6.97
CA LEU A 495 -19.64 -7.19 7.05
C LEU A 495 -18.23 -7.62 7.51
N GLU A 496 -18.16 -8.58 8.43
CA GLU A 496 -16.91 -9.27 8.78
C GLU A 496 -16.79 -10.58 7.99
N LEU A 497 -15.69 -10.73 7.24
CA LEU A 497 -15.39 -11.97 6.52
C LEU A 497 -14.84 -13.05 7.47
N PRO A 498 -15.16 -14.34 7.26
CA PRO A 498 -14.55 -15.43 8.02
C PRO A 498 -13.03 -15.43 7.91
N GLN A 499 -12.31 -15.59 9.03
CA GLN A 499 -10.84 -15.52 9.06
C GLN A 499 -10.13 -16.57 8.17
N ALA A 500 -10.78 -17.70 7.90
CA ALA A 500 -10.25 -18.76 7.05
C ALA A 500 -10.42 -18.48 5.54
N LEU A 501 -11.18 -17.45 5.15
CA LEU A 501 -11.42 -17.11 3.76
C LEU A 501 -10.20 -16.39 3.18
N LEU A 502 -9.57 -17.00 2.18
CA LEU A 502 -8.44 -16.41 1.47
C LEU A 502 -8.91 -15.73 0.17
N PRO A 503 -8.29 -14.61 -0.21
CA PRO A 503 -8.58 -13.99 -1.50
C PRO A 503 -8.01 -14.81 -2.66
N ASP A 504 -8.57 -14.63 -3.84
CA ASP A 504 -8.07 -15.20 -5.10
C ASP A 504 -6.76 -14.53 -5.59
N GLU A 505 -6.25 -14.94 -6.75
CA GLU A 505 -5.02 -14.36 -7.34
C GLU A 505 -5.15 -12.86 -7.66
N GLN A 506 -6.38 -12.36 -7.84
CA GLN A 506 -6.65 -10.95 -8.06
C GLN A 506 -6.79 -10.17 -6.75
N GLY A 507 -6.90 -10.83 -5.59
CA GLY A 507 -7.11 -10.18 -4.29
C GLY A 507 -8.59 -10.02 -3.91
N LEU A 508 -9.50 -10.72 -4.59
CA LEU A 508 -10.94 -10.71 -4.33
C LEU A 508 -11.34 -11.84 -3.38
N TYR A 509 -12.27 -11.56 -2.47
CA TYR A 509 -12.84 -12.53 -1.56
C TYR A 509 -14.23 -12.95 -2.06
N ASP A 510 -14.41 -14.25 -2.30
CA ASP A 510 -15.70 -14.82 -2.67
C ASP A 510 -16.49 -15.22 -1.43
N TYR A 511 -17.61 -14.54 -1.18
CA TYR A 511 -18.45 -14.83 -0.01
C TYR A 511 -19.94 -14.70 -0.34
N GLN A 512 -20.71 -15.76 -0.09
CA GLN A 512 -22.17 -15.81 -0.35
C GLN A 512 -22.58 -15.43 -1.79
N GLY A 513 -21.75 -15.77 -2.78
CA GLY A 513 -22.02 -15.47 -4.20
C GLY A 513 -21.78 -14.00 -4.61
N ARG A 514 -21.11 -13.22 -3.76
CA ARG A 514 -20.67 -11.84 -4.03
C ARG A 514 -19.14 -11.75 -3.93
N HIS A 515 -18.58 -10.75 -4.61
CA HIS A 515 -17.15 -10.47 -4.58
C HIS A 515 -16.86 -9.27 -3.67
N TYR A 516 -15.88 -9.42 -2.79
CA TYR A 516 -15.45 -8.35 -1.90
C TYR A 516 -13.98 -8.03 -2.11
N LEU A 517 -13.63 -6.77 -1.93
CA LEU A 517 -12.29 -6.26 -2.10
C LEU A 517 -11.87 -5.46 -0.86
N SER A 518 -10.67 -5.75 -0.34
CA SER A 518 -10.10 -4.98 0.77
C SER A 518 -9.23 -3.85 0.24
N LEU A 519 -9.56 -2.61 0.59
CA LEU A 519 -8.77 -1.41 0.28
C LEU A 519 -8.55 -0.60 1.56
N ASP A 520 -7.29 -0.24 1.86
CA ASP A 520 -6.93 0.49 3.08
C ASP A 520 -7.47 -0.14 4.38
N ASP A 521 -7.39 -1.48 4.47
CA ASP A 521 -7.91 -2.26 5.60
C ASP A 521 -9.44 -2.09 5.81
N GLN A 522 -10.18 -1.75 4.75
CA GLN A 522 -11.65 -1.62 4.73
C GLN A 522 -12.24 -2.50 3.62
N LEU A 523 -13.46 -3.02 3.83
CA LEU A 523 -14.10 -3.95 2.90
C LEU A 523 -15.10 -3.23 1.98
N TYR A 524 -15.08 -3.57 0.70
CA TYR A 524 -15.98 -3.04 -0.32
C TYR A 524 -16.59 -4.19 -1.12
N GLU A 525 -17.90 -4.12 -1.42
CA GLU A 525 -18.52 -5.02 -2.39
C GLU A 525 -18.18 -4.53 -3.79
N VAL A 526 -17.73 -5.43 -4.66
CA VAL A 526 -17.40 -5.13 -6.05
C VAL A 526 -18.20 -6.02 -6.98
N SER A 527 -18.61 -5.45 -8.10
CA SER A 527 -19.27 -6.22 -9.16
C SER A 527 -18.57 -6.00 -10.49
N HIS A 528 -18.60 -7.04 -11.31
CA HIS A 528 -18.09 -7.00 -12.67
C HIS A 528 -19.27 -6.88 -13.63
N GLY A 529 -19.44 -5.70 -14.24
CA GLY A 529 -20.58 -5.42 -15.11
C GLY A 529 -20.42 -4.12 -15.90
N GLY A 530 -21.11 -4.02 -17.03
CA GLY A 530 -21.07 -2.85 -17.92
C GLY A 530 -20.59 -3.17 -19.34
N SER A 531 -20.59 -2.16 -20.20
CA SER A 531 -20.03 -2.22 -21.56
C SER A 531 -19.15 -0.98 -21.80
N PRO A 532 -17.81 -1.11 -21.79
CA PRO A 532 -17.04 -2.33 -21.59
C PRO A 532 -17.21 -2.91 -20.17
N PRO A 533 -17.01 -4.23 -19.98
CA PRO A 533 -17.05 -4.84 -18.66
C PRO A 533 -15.91 -4.26 -17.81
N GLU A 534 -16.26 -3.57 -16.74
CA GLU A 534 -15.32 -3.00 -15.77
C GLU A 534 -15.75 -3.41 -14.36
N TRP A 535 -14.78 -3.58 -13.47
CA TRP A 535 -15.05 -3.76 -12.05
C TRP A 535 -15.46 -2.42 -11.43
N SER A 536 -16.48 -2.42 -10.57
CA SER A 536 -16.94 -1.21 -9.88
C SER A 536 -17.37 -1.48 -8.44
N ILE A 537 -17.13 -0.50 -7.57
CA ILE A 537 -17.52 -0.57 -6.15
C ILE A 537 -19.02 -0.29 -6.02
N GLN A 538 -19.75 -1.17 -5.33
CA GLN A 538 -21.18 -1.06 -5.09
C GLN A 538 -21.48 -0.35 -3.76
N HIS A 539 -22.52 0.47 -3.72
CA HIS A 539 -23.00 1.10 -2.49
C HIS A 539 -23.83 0.08 -1.69
N PRO A 540 -23.68 -0.01 -0.35
CA PRO A 540 -24.39 -1.01 0.46
C PRO A 540 -25.92 -0.86 0.43
N ASP A 541 -26.40 0.39 0.49
CA ASP A 541 -27.83 0.67 0.71
C ASP A 541 -28.55 1.38 -0.45
N ASP A 542 -27.81 1.82 -1.48
CA ASP A 542 -28.36 2.64 -2.57
C ASP A 542 -28.01 2.03 -3.94
N PRO A 543 -28.95 1.29 -4.56
CA PRO A 543 -28.75 0.70 -5.88
C PRO A 543 -28.53 1.71 -7.01
N TRP A 544 -28.84 2.99 -6.79
CA TRP A 544 -28.72 4.06 -7.78
C TRP A 544 -27.52 4.99 -7.56
N ALA A 545 -26.73 4.75 -6.51
CA ALA A 545 -25.50 5.48 -6.28
C ALA A 545 -24.52 5.27 -7.43
N TYR A 546 -23.70 6.29 -7.70
CA TYR A 546 -22.59 6.14 -8.65
C TYR A 546 -21.70 4.97 -8.20
N ALA A 547 -21.31 4.07 -9.10
CA ALA A 547 -20.42 2.95 -8.81
C ALA A 547 -19.00 3.29 -9.31
N PRO A 548 -18.06 3.68 -8.42
CA PRO A 548 -16.72 4.09 -8.86
C PRO A 548 -16.00 2.93 -9.58
N PRO A 549 -15.49 3.16 -10.81
CA PRO A 549 -14.79 2.13 -11.56
C PRO A 549 -13.42 1.87 -10.97
N LEU A 550 -13.00 0.61 -11.05
CA LEU A 550 -11.73 0.10 -10.55
C LEU A 550 -10.82 -0.30 -11.71
N ARG A 551 -9.52 -0.08 -11.50
CA ARG A 551 -8.44 -0.68 -12.28
C ARG A 551 -7.69 -1.68 -11.41
N HIS A 552 -7.29 -2.80 -11.99
CA HIS A 552 -6.45 -3.80 -11.34
C HIS A 552 -5.22 -4.12 -12.20
N ASN A 553 -4.20 -4.69 -11.57
CA ASN A 553 -2.98 -5.15 -12.25
C ASN A 553 -2.96 -6.67 -12.50
N GLY A 554 -4.06 -7.37 -12.20
CA GLY A 554 -4.17 -8.83 -12.30
C GLY A 554 -3.31 -9.62 -11.30
N SER A 555 -2.76 -8.96 -10.29
CA SER A 555 -1.87 -9.55 -9.27
C SER A 555 -2.10 -8.92 -7.88
N GLY A 556 -3.36 -8.76 -7.47
CA GLY A 556 -3.71 -8.30 -6.11
C GLY A 556 -3.89 -6.80 -5.92
N ALA A 557 -3.36 -5.95 -6.80
CA ALA A 557 -3.44 -4.50 -6.64
C ALA A 557 -4.63 -3.91 -7.38
N TRP A 558 -5.40 -3.08 -6.68
CA TRP A 558 -6.60 -2.41 -7.18
C TRP A 558 -6.51 -0.91 -6.91
N ARG A 559 -7.05 -0.09 -7.80
CA ARG A 559 -7.15 1.35 -7.65
C ARG A 559 -8.47 1.87 -8.21
N ALA A 560 -9.17 2.72 -7.48
CA ALA A 560 -10.31 3.42 -8.06
C ALA A 560 -9.83 4.51 -9.02
N LEU A 561 -10.50 4.68 -10.15
CA LEU A 561 -10.00 5.50 -11.25
C LEU A 561 -9.75 6.98 -10.87
N HIS A 562 -10.46 7.48 -9.87
CA HIS A 562 -10.32 8.83 -9.34
C HIS A 562 -9.11 9.02 -8.41
N GLU A 563 -8.52 7.94 -7.89
CA GLU A 563 -7.39 8.06 -6.95
C GLU A 563 -6.09 8.43 -7.68
N ASN A 564 -5.32 9.35 -7.09
CA ASN A 564 -4.01 9.76 -7.59
C ASN A 564 -2.89 9.18 -6.71
N PRO A 565 -2.12 8.16 -7.17
CA PRO A 565 -1.05 7.57 -6.37
C PRO A 565 0.07 8.53 -5.97
N ARG A 566 0.22 9.68 -6.65
CA ARG A 566 1.20 10.71 -6.27
C ARG A 566 0.90 11.35 -4.92
N GLU A 567 -0.38 11.43 -4.55
CA GLU A 567 -0.83 12.02 -3.28
C GLU A 567 -0.76 11.02 -2.12
N TRP A 568 -0.55 9.74 -2.42
CA TRP A 568 -0.44 8.70 -1.39
C TRP A 568 0.93 8.72 -0.73
N SER A 569 0.95 8.38 0.56
CA SER A 569 2.20 8.03 1.25
C SER A 569 2.76 6.71 0.70
N ASP A 570 4.07 6.51 0.83
CA ASP A 570 4.72 5.26 0.40
C ASP A 570 4.18 4.03 1.12
N LEU A 571 3.81 4.16 2.39
CA LEU A 571 3.13 3.10 3.13
C LEU A 571 1.80 2.72 2.49
N LYS A 572 0.99 3.71 2.08
CA LYS A 572 -0.26 3.45 1.36
C LYS A 572 0.03 2.80 0.00
N ARG A 573 1.00 3.30 -0.78
CA ARG A 573 1.39 2.67 -2.05
C ARG A 573 1.80 1.21 -1.86
N LEU A 574 2.56 0.89 -0.82
CA LEU A 574 2.95 -0.49 -0.51
C LEU A 574 1.73 -1.35 -0.13
N LYS A 575 0.90 -0.90 0.83
CA LYS A 575 -0.31 -1.62 1.25
C LYS A 575 -1.30 -1.87 0.09
N ARG A 576 -1.40 -0.94 -0.85
CA ARG A 576 -2.31 -1.04 -2.01
C ARG A 576 -1.83 -2.04 -3.08
N LEU A 577 -0.66 -2.69 -2.91
CA LEU A 577 -0.20 -3.77 -3.80
C LEU A 577 -1.00 -5.08 -3.65
N GLY A 578 -1.87 -5.18 -2.64
CA GLY A 578 -2.79 -6.30 -2.45
C GLY A 578 -2.63 -6.99 -1.11
N ALA A 579 -3.27 -8.15 -0.96
CA ALA A 579 -3.35 -8.88 0.31
C ALA A 579 -2.00 -9.24 0.93
N VAL A 580 -0.97 -9.48 0.11
CA VAL A 580 0.40 -9.79 0.58
C VAL A 580 1.06 -8.62 1.33
N ALA A 581 0.65 -7.38 1.02
CA ALA A 581 1.12 -6.17 1.69
C ALA A 581 0.15 -5.67 2.76
N ALA A 582 -1.01 -6.34 2.93
CA ALA A 582 -2.01 -5.95 3.90
C ALA A 582 -1.43 -6.03 5.33
N GLY A 583 -1.82 -5.06 6.18
CA GLY A 583 -1.32 -4.97 7.55
C GLY A 583 0.16 -4.58 7.72
N THR A 584 0.85 -4.15 6.65
CA THR A 584 2.22 -3.61 6.75
C THR A 584 2.25 -2.37 7.65
N ARG A 585 3.22 -2.31 8.58
CA ARG A 585 3.33 -1.21 9.54
C ARG A 585 4.30 -0.13 9.04
N PRO A 586 4.20 1.12 9.53
CA PRO A 586 5.13 2.19 9.15
C PRO A 586 6.61 1.81 9.35
N GLU A 587 6.92 1.09 10.43
CA GLU A 587 8.27 0.63 10.76
C GLU A 587 8.84 -0.42 9.78
N ASP A 588 7.97 -1.17 9.09
CA ASP A 588 8.38 -2.23 8.15
C ASP A 588 8.68 -1.68 6.75
N LEU A 589 8.22 -0.47 6.42
CA LEU A 589 8.30 0.11 5.07
C LEU A 589 9.74 0.19 4.55
N ALA A 590 10.62 0.83 5.32
CA ALA A 590 12.01 1.02 4.91
C ALA A 590 12.81 -0.30 4.87
N PRO A 591 12.67 -1.22 5.86
CA PRO A 591 13.19 -2.58 5.78
C PRO A 591 12.78 -3.34 4.52
N ILE A 592 11.48 -3.35 4.19
CA ILE A 592 10.95 -4.07 3.03
C ILE A 592 11.54 -3.49 1.75
N LEU A 593 11.50 -2.16 1.58
CA LEU A 593 12.05 -1.50 0.40
C LEU A 593 13.55 -1.79 0.21
N HIS A 594 14.33 -1.73 1.29
CA HIS A 594 15.76 -2.05 1.21
C HIS A 594 16.00 -3.52 0.87
N ALA A 595 15.34 -4.44 1.56
CA ALA A 595 15.53 -5.88 1.37
C ALA A 595 15.10 -6.35 -0.03
N SER A 596 14.06 -5.73 -0.60
CA SER A 596 13.59 -6.04 -1.94
C SER A 596 14.23 -5.21 -3.06
N ALA A 597 15.27 -4.43 -2.76
CA ALA A 597 15.91 -3.48 -3.68
C ALA A 597 14.89 -2.60 -4.44
N SER A 598 13.91 -2.08 -3.69
CA SER A 598 12.79 -1.28 -4.18
C SER A 598 12.82 0.12 -3.58
N ASP A 599 12.16 1.08 -4.23
CA ASP A 599 12.11 2.47 -3.77
C ASP A 599 10.71 3.10 -3.95
N SER A 600 10.56 4.34 -3.48
CA SER A 600 9.32 5.11 -3.60
C SER A 600 8.91 5.32 -5.07
N LYS A 601 9.88 5.49 -5.96
CA LYS A 601 9.63 5.72 -7.39
C LYS A 601 9.01 4.49 -8.02
N LEU A 602 9.54 3.29 -7.75
CA LEU A 602 8.99 2.02 -8.20
C LEU A 602 7.56 1.84 -7.69
N LEU A 603 7.29 2.07 -6.40
CA LEU A 603 5.93 1.95 -5.85
C LEU A 603 4.93 2.86 -6.56
N LEU A 604 5.35 4.09 -6.88
CA LEU A 604 4.52 5.03 -7.64
C LEU A 604 4.27 4.53 -9.08
N GLU A 605 5.30 4.01 -9.75
CA GLU A 605 5.20 3.47 -11.10
C GLU A 605 4.26 2.26 -11.19
N LEU A 606 4.35 1.33 -10.22
CA LEU A 606 3.49 0.14 -10.15
C LEU A 606 2.01 0.52 -10.15
N HIS A 607 1.62 1.49 -9.32
CA HIS A 607 0.24 1.96 -9.27
C HIS A 607 -0.15 2.75 -10.50
N ARG A 608 0.69 3.69 -10.94
CA ARG A 608 0.39 4.55 -12.09
C ARG A 608 0.05 3.72 -13.33
N ASP A 609 0.85 2.69 -13.59
CA ASP A 609 0.81 1.91 -14.83
C ASP A 609 0.05 0.58 -14.69
N SER A 610 -0.61 0.34 -13.54
CA SER A 610 -1.28 -0.92 -13.23
C SER A 610 -0.37 -2.14 -13.45
N GLN A 611 0.90 -2.03 -13.05
CA GLN A 611 1.89 -3.10 -13.24
C GLN A 611 1.87 -4.10 -12.07
N SER A 612 2.19 -5.35 -12.37
CA SER A 612 2.44 -6.36 -11.34
C SER A 612 3.73 -6.03 -10.58
N PRO A 613 3.78 -6.18 -9.24
CA PRO A 613 4.99 -5.91 -8.48
C PRO A 613 6.13 -6.87 -8.87
N PRO A 614 7.40 -6.48 -8.72
CA PRO A 614 8.52 -7.39 -8.95
C PRO A 614 8.41 -8.62 -8.03
N ALA A 615 8.80 -9.79 -8.55
CA ALA A 615 8.73 -11.05 -7.81
C ALA A 615 9.47 -11.00 -6.47
N GLN A 616 10.60 -10.29 -6.40
CA GLN A 616 11.35 -10.09 -5.16
C GLN A 616 10.54 -9.35 -4.09
N LEU A 617 9.84 -8.29 -4.48
CA LEU A 617 9.04 -7.49 -3.55
C LEU A 617 7.89 -8.31 -2.97
N LEU A 618 7.21 -9.12 -3.80
CA LEU A 618 6.14 -10.03 -3.35
C LEU A 618 6.66 -11.08 -2.36
N ASP A 619 7.81 -11.68 -2.64
CA ASP A 619 8.42 -12.68 -1.75
C ASP A 619 8.89 -12.07 -0.42
N THR A 620 9.55 -10.91 -0.48
CA THR A 620 9.98 -10.16 0.70
C THR A 620 8.78 -9.79 1.58
N LEU A 621 7.72 -9.23 0.99
CA LEU A 621 6.47 -8.89 1.71
C LEU A 621 5.88 -10.11 2.43
N LYS A 622 5.81 -11.25 1.74
CA LYS A 622 5.31 -12.50 2.31
C LYS A 622 6.12 -12.91 3.54
N ARG A 623 7.45 -12.83 3.47
CA ARG A 623 8.34 -13.23 4.56
C ARG A 623 8.25 -12.30 5.77
N PHE A 624 8.16 -10.99 5.55
CA PHE A 624 7.88 -10.03 6.63
C PHE A 624 6.52 -10.28 7.28
N GLN A 625 5.49 -10.63 6.49
CA GLN A 625 4.18 -11.00 7.03
C GLN A 625 4.24 -12.24 7.92
N LEU A 626 4.96 -13.29 7.48
CA LEU A 626 5.15 -14.54 8.24
C LEU A 626 5.95 -14.31 9.55
N ASP A 627 7.05 -13.55 9.49
CA ASP A 627 7.84 -13.20 10.68
C ASP A 627 6.96 -12.52 11.73
N ARG A 628 6.17 -11.53 11.31
CA ARG A 628 5.26 -10.79 12.19
C ARG A 628 4.20 -11.68 12.82
N GLN A 629 3.60 -12.61 12.06
CA GLN A 629 2.62 -13.56 12.58
C GLN A 629 3.23 -14.45 13.67
N ILE A 630 4.46 -14.95 13.44
CA ILE A 630 5.15 -15.81 14.40
C ILE A 630 5.60 -15.02 15.64
N GLN A 631 6.05 -13.77 15.47
CA GLN A 631 6.36 -12.86 16.59
C GLN A 631 5.13 -12.54 17.43
N HIS A 632 3.98 -12.34 16.79
CA HIS A 632 2.71 -12.12 17.50
C HIS A 632 2.32 -13.36 18.31
N GLN A 633 2.36 -14.54 17.69
CA GLN A 633 2.06 -15.80 18.37
C GLN A 633 2.99 -16.06 19.56
N ARG A 634 4.31 -15.84 19.40
CA ARG A 634 5.27 -15.99 20.51
C ARG A 634 4.99 -15.06 21.70
N ARG A 635 4.53 -13.83 21.45
CA ARG A 635 4.13 -12.91 22.53
C ARG A 635 2.90 -13.39 23.29
N LEU A 636 1.97 -14.04 22.61
CA LEU A 636 0.78 -14.64 23.24
C LEU A 636 1.11 -15.93 24.01
N GLU A 637 2.05 -16.73 23.51
CA GLU A 637 2.51 -17.99 24.11
C GLU A 637 3.49 -17.79 25.29
N SER A 638 4.04 -16.59 25.46
CA SER A 638 4.95 -16.30 26.58
C SER A 638 4.17 -16.32 27.91
N PRO A 639 4.47 -17.23 28.85
CA PRO A 639 3.70 -17.35 30.09
C PRO A 639 3.92 -16.13 31.00
N PRO A 640 2.91 -15.69 31.77
CA PRO A 640 3.15 -14.80 32.90
C PRO A 640 4.08 -15.53 33.88
N ILE A 641 5.15 -14.85 34.30
CA ILE A 641 6.05 -15.34 35.33
C ILE A 641 5.23 -15.55 36.60
N ASN A 642 4.89 -16.80 36.92
CA ASN A 642 4.54 -17.24 38.27
C ASN A 642 4.76 -18.75 38.42
N ASP A 643 5.41 -19.09 39.54
CA ASP A 643 5.63 -20.41 40.13
C ASP A 643 6.32 -21.49 39.29
N GLY A 644 7.66 -21.45 39.29
CA GLY A 644 8.56 -22.55 39.74
C GLY A 644 8.45 -23.95 39.14
N THR A 645 7.55 -24.19 38.20
CA THR A 645 7.28 -25.52 37.63
C THR A 645 7.81 -25.56 36.21
N LEU A 646 8.87 -26.34 35.99
CA LEU A 646 9.44 -26.60 34.67
C LEU A 646 8.38 -27.24 33.77
N PRO A 647 8.09 -26.68 32.57
CA PRO A 647 7.23 -27.33 31.59
C PRO A 647 7.85 -28.65 31.11
N SER A 648 7.02 -29.68 31.03
CA SER A 648 7.36 -31.00 30.48
C SER A 648 7.85 -30.88 29.04
N ALA A 649 8.91 -31.62 28.71
CA ALA A 649 9.60 -31.61 27.41
C ALA A 649 8.76 -32.26 26.29
N THR A 650 7.83 -31.50 25.72
CA THR A 650 7.51 -31.61 24.30
C THR A 650 8.43 -30.64 23.56
N VAL A 651 9.26 -31.14 22.65
CA VAL A 651 10.18 -30.33 21.84
C VAL A 651 9.33 -29.51 20.86
N GLU A 652 8.89 -28.34 21.30
CA GLU A 652 8.23 -27.35 20.46
C GLU A 652 9.20 -26.90 19.36
N PRO A 653 8.76 -26.84 18.08
CA PRO A 653 9.61 -26.35 17.00
C PRO A 653 10.01 -24.90 17.29
N SER A 654 11.29 -24.61 17.10
CA SER A 654 11.86 -23.28 17.18
C SER A 654 11.12 -22.33 16.22
N ALA A 655 11.17 -21.04 16.50
CA ALA A 655 10.49 -20.07 15.63
C ALA A 655 11.04 -20.01 14.20
N ALA A 656 12.28 -20.45 13.99
CA ALA A 656 12.87 -20.60 12.66
C ALA A 656 12.23 -21.78 11.92
N GLU A 657 12.03 -22.93 12.58
CA GLU A 657 11.35 -24.09 12.00
C GLU A 657 9.89 -23.76 11.67
N ARG A 658 9.16 -23.12 12.60
CA ARG A 658 7.78 -22.66 12.33
C ARG A 658 7.69 -21.69 11.16
N PHE A 659 8.72 -20.84 10.98
CA PHE A 659 8.79 -19.93 9.85
C PHE A 659 8.97 -20.69 8.54
N GLU A 660 9.93 -21.61 8.51
CA GLU A 660 10.21 -22.42 7.32
C GLU A 660 9.00 -23.26 6.92
N ASP A 661 8.33 -23.92 7.87
CA ASP A 661 7.13 -24.71 7.59
C ASP A 661 6.02 -23.87 6.95
N ARG A 662 5.73 -22.68 7.50
CA ARG A 662 4.70 -21.78 6.95
C ARG A 662 5.11 -21.21 5.60
N TYR A 663 6.39 -20.89 5.43
CA TYR A 663 6.91 -20.43 4.16
C TYR A 663 6.74 -21.51 3.10
N GLN A 664 7.19 -22.75 3.35
CA GLN A 664 7.05 -23.87 2.42
C GLN A 664 5.59 -24.19 2.07
N GLN A 665 4.67 -24.13 3.04
CA GLN A 665 3.23 -24.28 2.76
C GLN A 665 2.70 -23.21 1.79
N SER A 666 3.21 -21.99 1.89
CA SER A 666 2.83 -20.87 1.01
C SER A 666 3.47 -20.92 -0.39
N GLU A 667 4.45 -21.80 -0.60
CA GLU A 667 5.26 -21.92 -1.81
C GLU A 667 4.72 -22.92 -2.83
N GLN A 668 3.55 -23.53 -2.56
CA GLN A 668 2.88 -24.43 -3.51
C GLN A 668 2.51 -23.71 -4.81
N VAL A 669 3.04 -24.22 -5.92
CA VAL A 669 2.75 -23.76 -7.29
C VAL A 669 1.64 -24.61 -7.91
N GLN A 670 0.89 -24.01 -8.85
CA GLN A 670 -0.16 -24.71 -9.60
C GLN A 670 0.10 -24.58 -11.11
N GLY A 671 -0.17 -25.66 -11.84
CA GLY A 671 -0.15 -25.71 -13.29
C GLY A 671 1.13 -26.32 -13.85
N PRO A 672 1.05 -27.05 -14.98
CA PRO A 672 2.13 -27.92 -15.45
C PRO A 672 3.42 -27.16 -15.78
N LEU A 673 3.32 -25.93 -16.28
CA LEU A 673 4.50 -25.11 -16.59
C LEU A 673 5.20 -24.62 -15.33
N SER A 674 4.45 -24.14 -14.34
CA SER A 674 4.98 -23.68 -13.05
C SER A 674 5.63 -24.84 -12.29
N GLU A 675 5.02 -26.02 -12.33
CA GLU A 675 5.55 -27.26 -11.75
C GLU A 675 6.87 -27.67 -12.42
N GLN A 676 6.97 -27.59 -13.75
CA GLN A 676 8.22 -27.86 -14.46
C GLN A 676 9.32 -26.85 -14.13
N ILE A 677 9.01 -25.56 -14.04
CA ILE A 677 9.99 -24.53 -13.60
C ILE A 677 10.50 -24.87 -12.20
N ARG A 678 9.59 -25.21 -11.27
CA ARG A 678 9.93 -25.60 -9.91
C ARG A 678 10.76 -26.89 -9.85
N GLN A 679 10.55 -27.82 -10.77
CA GLN A 679 11.35 -29.05 -10.85
C GLN A 679 12.79 -28.77 -11.29
N ASP A 680 13.00 -27.89 -12.27
CA ASP A 680 14.33 -27.49 -12.73
C ASP A 680 15.05 -26.60 -11.69
N PHE A 681 14.30 -25.79 -10.93
CA PHE A 681 14.81 -24.87 -9.90
C PHE A 681 13.98 -24.97 -8.60
N PRO A 682 14.26 -25.94 -7.71
CA PRO A 682 13.47 -26.20 -6.51
C PRO A 682 13.38 -25.01 -5.53
N ASP A 683 14.48 -24.28 -5.38
CA ASP A 683 14.61 -23.20 -4.40
C ASP A 683 14.07 -21.84 -4.89
N LEU A 684 13.62 -21.75 -6.14
CA LEU A 684 13.15 -20.49 -6.74
C LEU A 684 11.78 -20.10 -6.21
N PRO A 685 11.59 -18.96 -5.51
CA PRO A 685 10.32 -18.63 -4.86
C PRO A 685 9.13 -18.58 -5.83
N LYS A 686 7.92 -18.84 -5.31
CA LYS A 686 6.67 -18.98 -6.06
C LYS A 686 6.38 -17.73 -6.87
N SER A 687 6.67 -16.55 -6.33
CA SER A 687 6.50 -15.28 -7.05
C SER A 687 7.36 -15.21 -8.31
N TYR A 688 8.58 -15.73 -8.28
CA TYR A 688 9.48 -15.81 -9.44
C TYR A 688 8.99 -16.84 -10.44
N VAL A 689 8.59 -18.02 -9.97
CA VAL A 689 8.01 -19.07 -10.82
C VAL A 689 6.79 -18.56 -11.56
N GLN A 690 5.87 -17.88 -10.87
CA GLN A 690 4.67 -17.30 -11.48
C GLN A 690 5.02 -16.17 -12.46
N ALA A 691 5.98 -15.30 -12.12
CA ALA A 691 6.42 -14.22 -13.01
C ALA A 691 7.07 -14.76 -14.30
N MET A 692 7.84 -15.85 -14.20
CA MET A 692 8.40 -16.56 -15.35
C MET A 692 7.31 -17.28 -16.15
N ALA A 693 6.42 -18.03 -15.51
CA ALA A 693 5.33 -18.71 -16.20
C ALA A 693 4.43 -17.75 -17.01
N LYS A 694 4.18 -16.54 -16.48
CA LYS A 694 3.46 -15.46 -17.20
C LYS A 694 4.25 -14.89 -18.40
N SER A 695 5.57 -15.10 -18.48
CA SER A 695 6.44 -14.66 -19.58
C SER A 695 6.43 -15.57 -20.79
N ILE A 696 6.37 -16.87 -20.51
CA ILE A 696 6.70 -17.88 -21.49
C ILE A 696 5.60 -17.91 -22.54
N SER A 697 5.98 -17.79 -23.80
CA SER A 697 4.99 -17.85 -24.89
C SER A 697 4.34 -19.23 -24.96
N PRO A 698 3.12 -19.38 -25.49
CA PRO A 698 2.46 -20.68 -25.60
C PRO A 698 3.28 -21.72 -26.40
N ALA A 699 4.08 -21.28 -27.37
CA ALA A 699 4.96 -22.15 -28.14
C ALA A 699 6.14 -22.67 -27.31
N GLU A 700 6.78 -21.79 -26.53
CA GLU A 700 7.87 -22.17 -25.63
C GLU A 700 7.36 -23.04 -24.47
N ALA A 701 6.16 -22.75 -23.94
CA ALA A 701 5.53 -23.56 -22.91
C ALA A 701 5.33 -25.01 -23.38
N ARG A 702 4.84 -25.22 -24.61
CA ARG A 702 4.72 -26.56 -25.19
C ARG A 702 6.08 -27.25 -25.30
N GLN A 703 7.08 -26.54 -25.81
CA GLN A 703 8.43 -27.09 -25.94
C GLN A 703 9.01 -27.51 -24.58
N ILE A 704 8.85 -26.70 -23.54
CA ILE A 704 9.33 -26.99 -22.19
C ILE A 704 8.64 -28.23 -21.61
N LEU A 705 7.31 -28.34 -21.80
CA LEU A 705 6.54 -29.48 -21.30
C LEU A 705 6.84 -30.78 -22.05
N GLU A 706 7.10 -30.71 -23.36
CA GLU A 706 7.51 -31.86 -24.17
C GLU A 706 8.93 -32.32 -23.80
N GLN A 707 9.86 -31.38 -23.65
CA GLN A 707 11.27 -31.66 -23.34
C GLN A 707 11.53 -31.88 -21.85
N LYS A 708 10.56 -31.57 -20.98
CA LYS A 708 10.67 -31.59 -19.51
C LYS A 708 11.92 -30.88 -19.00
N SER A 709 12.22 -29.74 -19.60
CA SER A 709 13.38 -28.91 -19.25
C SER A 709 13.15 -27.50 -19.75
N LEU A 710 13.58 -26.51 -18.96
CA LEU A 710 13.62 -25.12 -19.37
C LEU A 710 14.57 -24.89 -20.56
N LEU A 711 14.25 -23.88 -21.36
CA LEU A 711 15.12 -23.40 -22.43
C LEU A 711 16.39 -22.78 -21.82
N PRO A 712 17.57 -22.86 -22.48
CA PRO A 712 18.83 -22.38 -21.90
C PRO A 712 18.78 -20.95 -21.38
N TYR A 713 18.14 -20.02 -22.11
CA TYR A 713 18.03 -18.62 -21.68
C TYR A 713 17.09 -18.42 -20.47
N LEU A 714 16.11 -19.31 -20.27
CA LEU A 714 15.23 -19.30 -19.09
C LEU A 714 15.93 -19.89 -17.86
N LYS A 715 16.81 -20.88 -18.05
CA LYS A 715 17.69 -21.37 -16.96
C LYS A 715 18.62 -20.26 -16.49
N ASP A 716 19.23 -19.58 -17.44
CA ASP A 716 20.03 -18.38 -17.24
C ASP A 716 19.29 -17.27 -16.46
N GLU A 717 18.02 -17.01 -16.79
CA GLU A 717 17.17 -16.04 -16.07
C GLU A 717 16.78 -16.53 -14.66
N ALA A 718 16.51 -17.83 -14.49
CA ALA A 718 16.22 -18.42 -13.18
C ALA A 718 17.45 -18.36 -12.25
N GLU A 719 18.66 -18.61 -12.76
CA GLU A 719 19.91 -18.46 -12.00
C GLU A 719 20.12 -17.02 -11.52
N LEU A 720 19.85 -16.02 -12.37
CA LEU A 720 19.90 -14.61 -11.98
C LEU A 720 18.83 -14.26 -10.93
N SER A 721 17.66 -14.88 -11.06
CA SER A 721 16.59 -14.75 -10.08
C SER A 721 17.00 -15.30 -8.72
N MET A 722 17.65 -16.47 -8.68
CA MET A 722 18.21 -17.04 -7.45
C MET A 722 19.25 -16.11 -6.80
N GLN A 723 20.15 -15.52 -7.59
CA GLN A 723 21.12 -14.54 -7.05
C GLN A 723 20.43 -13.33 -6.41
N ASN A 724 19.30 -12.90 -6.98
CA ASN A 724 18.53 -11.78 -6.41
C ASN A 724 17.81 -12.19 -5.13
N VAL A 725 17.32 -13.44 -5.06
CA VAL A 725 16.76 -14.02 -3.83
C VAL A 725 17.83 -14.06 -2.75
N ASP A 726 19.03 -14.58 -3.04
CA ASP A 726 20.13 -14.65 -2.07
C ASP A 726 20.53 -13.25 -1.56
N ALA A 727 20.57 -12.25 -2.46
CA ALA A 727 20.82 -10.87 -2.10
C ALA A 727 19.71 -10.31 -1.18
N ALA A 728 18.44 -10.62 -1.45
CA ALA A 728 17.36 -10.21 -0.57
C ALA A 728 17.41 -10.93 0.78
N ARG A 729 17.69 -12.23 0.82
CA ARG A 729 17.84 -13.02 2.06
C ARG A 729 18.92 -12.47 2.97
N LEU A 730 20.01 -11.96 2.39
CA LEU A 730 21.02 -11.22 3.13
C LEU A 730 20.44 -9.99 3.83
N HIS A 731 19.78 -9.11 3.09
CA HIS A 731 19.27 -7.87 3.67
C HIS A 731 18.10 -8.16 4.63
N GLU A 732 17.24 -9.12 4.33
CA GLU A 732 16.17 -9.61 5.20
C GLU A 732 16.71 -10.05 6.58
N GLY A 733 17.84 -10.76 6.62
CA GLY A 733 18.46 -11.21 7.88
C GLY A 733 18.89 -10.07 8.82
N LEU A 734 19.00 -8.84 8.33
CA LEU A 734 19.23 -7.66 9.17
C LEU A 734 17.96 -7.26 9.95
N TYR A 735 16.78 -7.54 9.40
CA TYR A 735 15.49 -7.06 9.90
C TYR A 735 14.64 -8.14 10.54
N LEU A 736 14.51 -9.30 9.88
CA LEU A 736 13.66 -10.40 10.33
C LEU A 736 14.20 -10.99 11.64
N HIS A 737 13.29 -11.44 12.50
CA HIS A 737 13.59 -11.90 13.85
C HIS A 737 13.40 -13.41 14.02
N THR A 738 12.72 -14.07 13.09
CA THR A 738 12.53 -15.54 13.05
C THR A 738 13.59 -16.23 12.22
N THR A 739 14.18 -15.55 11.24
CA THR A 739 15.14 -16.12 10.31
C THR A 739 16.56 -15.71 10.67
N PHE A 740 17.49 -16.66 10.58
CA PHE A 740 18.90 -16.44 10.81
C PHE A 740 19.66 -16.59 9.50
N ASN A 741 20.52 -15.63 9.16
CA ASN A 741 21.37 -15.70 7.99
C ASN A 741 22.82 -15.33 8.38
N PRO A 742 23.77 -16.29 8.36
CA PRO A 742 25.16 -16.05 8.73
C PRO A 742 25.85 -14.97 7.90
N ASP A 743 25.44 -14.81 6.65
CA ASP A 743 26.01 -13.83 5.75
C ASP A 743 25.55 -12.42 6.11
N SER A 744 24.32 -12.26 6.60
CA SER A 744 23.81 -10.98 7.11
C SER A 744 24.62 -10.54 8.33
N ASP A 745 24.95 -11.50 9.19
CA ASP A 745 25.77 -11.25 10.37
C ASP A 745 27.20 -10.89 9.99
N ARG A 746 27.76 -11.55 8.97
CA ARG A 746 29.07 -11.20 8.41
C ARG A 746 29.07 -9.76 7.87
N LEU A 747 28.04 -9.38 7.10
CA LEU A 747 27.89 -8.02 6.56
C LEU A 747 27.79 -6.98 7.67
N ALA A 748 26.96 -7.21 8.68
CA ALA A 748 26.82 -6.32 9.83
C ALA A 748 28.16 -6.18 10.57
N PHE A 749 28.87 -7.28 10.76
CA PHE A 749 30.16 -7.32 11.44
C PHE A 749 31.24 -6.53 10.67
N GLN A 750 31.33 -6.72 9.35
CA GLN A 750 32.30 -6.00 8.49
C GLN A 750 32.00 -4.50 8.37
N THR A 751 30.76 -4.08 8.66
CA THR A 751 30.35 -2.67 8.59
C THR A 751 30.69 -1.88 9.87
N LEU A 752 31.10 -2.54 10.95
CA LEU A 752 31.43 -1.90 12.23
C LEU A 752 32.50 -0.79 12.10
N GLU A 753 33.57 -1.03 11.33
CA GLU A 753 34.65 -0.06 11.12
C GLU A 753 34.20 1.19 10.34
N ALA A 754 33.08 1.11 9.63
CA ALA A 754 32.53 2.21 8.86
C ALA A 754 31.63 3.13 9.70
N LEU A 755 31.37 2.78 10.97
CA LEU A 755 30.62 3.62 11.89
C LEU A 755 31.45 4.84 12.33
N PRO A 756 30.88 6.06 12.33
CA PRO A 756 31.54 7.23 12.88
C PRO A 756 31.91 7.01 14.35
N GLY A 757 33.15 7.30 14.73
CA GLY A 757 33.62 7.17 16.10
C GLY A 757 34.26 5.82 16.46
N TRP A 758 34.37 4.86 15.53
CA TRP A 758 35.12 3.63 15.76
C TRP A 758 36.62 3.92 16.00
N SER A 759 37.15 3.56 17.17
CA SER A 759 38.52 3.91 17.60
C SER A 759 39.59 3.09 16.89
N GLY A 760 39.27 1.83 16.56
CA GLY A 760 40.22 0.84 16.06
C GLY A 760 41.08 0.17 17.15
N ASP A 761 40.93 0.55 18.42
CA ASP A 761 41.71 0.00 19.56
C ASP A 761 41.23 -1.39 20.01
N VAL A 762 40.02 -1.77 19.61
CA VAL A 762 39.41 -3.08 19.84
C VAL A 762 39.26 -3.82 18.52
N ARG A 763 39.63 -5.10 18.52
CA ARG A 763 39.40 -6.03 17.42
C ARG A 763 38.39 -7.09 17.81
N LEU A 764 37.34 -7.23 17.03
CA LEU A 764 36.36 -8.30 17.12
C LEU A 764 36.65 -9.35 16.03
N GLU A 765 36.56 -10.63 16.40
CA GLU A 765 36.76 -11.76 15.48
C GLU A 765 35.53 -12.68 15.55
N LEU A 766 34.90 -12.91 14.40
CA LEU A 766 33.72 -13.75 14.26
C LEU A 766 34.12 -15.14 13.76
N TYR A 767 33.74 -16.22 14.46
CA TYR A 767 34.05 -17.60 14.12
C TYR A 767 32.78 -18.39 13.82
N SER A 768 32.80 -19.17 12.73
CA SER A 768 31.63 -19.89 12.20
C SER A 768 31.37 -21.25 12.85
N ALA A 769 32.41 -21.97 13.27
CA ALA A 769 32.29 -23.33 13.79
C ALA A 769 33.24 -23.59 14.96
N THR A 770 34.53 -23.25 14.82
CA THR A 770 35.54 -23.50 15.86
C THR A 770 36.51 -22.33 15.98
N LEU A 771 37.10 -22.12 17.18
CA LEU A 771 38.15 -21.12 17.40
C LEU A 771 39.52 -21.54 16.82
N ALA A 772 39.65 -22.77 16.32
CA ALA A 772 40.87 -23.29 15.72
C ALA A 772 41.01 -22.92 14.24
N GLU A 773 39.89 -22.59 13.58
CA GLU A 773 39.85 -22.12 12.20
C GLU A 773 40.11 -20.61 12.10
N PRO A 774 40.53 -20.07 10.94
CA PRO A 774 40.57 -18.63 10.73
C PRO A 774 39.19 -17.98 10.95
N PRO A 775 39.13 -16.73 11.47
CA PRO A 775 37.86 -16.06 11.69
C PRO A 775 37.12 -15.84 10.36
N ALA A 776 35.81 -16.10 10.38
CA ALA A 776 34.88 -15.88 9.28
C ALA A 776 34.73 -14.39 8.92
N ALA A 777 34.96 -13.49 9.88
CA ALA A 777 35.12 -12.04 9.67
C ALA A 777 35.86 -11.41 10.86
N SER A 778 36.47 -10.25 10.63
CA SER A 778 37.09 -9.44 11.68
C SER A 778 36.75 -7.96 11.49
N ALA A 779 36.64 -7.23 12.60
CA ALA A 779 36.46 -5.78 12.61
C ALA A 779 37.40 -5.16 13.64
N GLY A 780 38.17 -4.13 13.27
CA GLY A 780 39.16 -3.47 14.10
C GLY A 780 40.61 -3.83 13.73
N SER A 781 41.54 -3.00 14.20
CA SER A 781 42.96 -3.09 13.85
C SER A 781 43.55 -4.44 14.28
N ASP A 782 44.39 -5.05 13.45
CA ASP A 782 45.20 -6.20 13.87
C ASP A 782 46.22 -5.85 14.97
N ASN A 783 46.52 -4.55 15.16
CA ASN A 783 47.36 -4.04 16.24
C ASN A 783 46.53 -3.58 17.45
N ALA A 784 45.23 -3.91 17.49
CA ALA A 784 44.34 -3.57 18.60
C ALA A 784 44.92 -4.08 19.92
N THR A 785 44.80 -3.27 20.96
CA THR A 785 45.26 -3.63 22.31
C THR A 785 44.36 -4.68 22.97
N SER A 786 43.15 -4.89 22.42
CA SER A 786 42.14 -5.78 22.94
C SER A 786 41.47 -6.59 21.81
N ILE A 787 41.57 -7.92 21.85
CA ILE A 787 40.94 -8.83 20.87
C ILE A 787 39.82 -9.62 21.55
N ARG A 788 38.61 -9.63 20.96
CA ARG A 788 37.44 -10.38 21.44
C ARG A 788 36.92 -11.31 20.36
N ARG A 789 36.54 -12.53 20.74
CA ARG A 789 36.13 -13.57 19.79
C ARG A 789 34.67 -13.94 20.00
N LEU A 790 33.89 -13.99 18.92
CA LEU A 790 32.50 -14.41 18.90
C LEU A 790 32.40 -15.74 18.17
N LEU A 791 32.08 -16.81 18.88
CA LEU A 791 31.86 -18.14 18.30
C LEU A 791 30.37 -18.37 18.07
N ARG A 792 30.00 -18.79 16.86
CA ARG A 792 28.63 -19.18 16.53
C ARG A 792 28.27 -20.53 17.17
N GLU A 793 27.09 -20.58 17.79
CA GLU A 793 26.45 -21.77 18.36
C GLU A 793 24.98 -21.81 17.93
N GLY A 794 24.67 -22.59 16.87
CA GLY A 794 23.35 -22.56 16.25
C GLY A 794 23.05 -21.19 15.63
N SER A 795 21.96 -20.55 16.08
CA SER A 795 21.54 -19.20 15.66
C SER A 795 21.99 -18.09 16.61
N ARG A 796 22.90 -18.37 17.54
CA ARG A 796 23.40 -17.43 18.56
C ARG A 796 24.92 -17.37 18.59
N TYR A 797 25.44 -16.39 19.32
CA TYR A 797 26.87 -16.12 19.45
C TYR A 797 27.30 -16.11 20.92
N ARG A 798 28.42 -16.79 21.19
CA ARG A 798 29.11 -16.81 22.49
C ARG A 798 30.38 -15.99 22.40
N VAL A 799 30.58 -15.08 23.36
CA VAL A 799 31.73 -14.18 23.42
C VAL A 799 32.84 -14.77 24.30
N TYR A 800 34.09 -14.65 23.83
CA TYR A 800 35.32 -15.07 24.52
C TYR A 800 36.32 -13.91 24.61
N ASP A 801 36.94 -13.75 25.78
CA ASP A 801 37.99 -12.77 26.05
C ASP A 801 39.42 -13.35 25.88
N THR A 802 40.42 -12.49 25.65
CA THR A 802 41.82 -12.83 25.37
C THR A 802 42.64 -13.20 26.62
N GLY A 803 42.17 -12.90 27.84
CA GLY A 803 42.97 -13.05 29.07
C GLY A 803 42.45 -14.03 30.14
N SER A 804 41.14 -14.35 30.16
CA SER A 804 40.55 -15.23 31.17
C SER A 804 39.11 -15.62 30.80
N LEU A 805 38.68 -16.81 31.21
CA LEU A 805 37.43 -17.54 30.91
C LEU A 805 36.10 -16.83 31.27
N GLN A 806 35.92 -15.53 30.99
CA GLN A 806 34.57 -14.95 31.00
C GLN A 806 33.84 -15.36 29.72
N VAL A 807 32.85 -16.23 29.90
CA VAL A 807 31.93 -16.70 28.86
C VAL A 807 30.59 -16.05 29.12
N PHE A 808 30.16 -15.17 28.22
CA PHE A 808 28.79 -14.67 28.25
C PHE A 808 27.83 -15.73 27.69
N ALA A 809 26.59 -15.75 28.18
CA ALA A 809 25.56 -16.66 27.67
C ALA A 809 25.29 -16.37 26.17
N PRO A 810 25.06 -17.38 25.32
CA PRO A 810 24.78 -17.17 23.91
C PRO A 810 23.60 -16.23 23.66
N SER A 811 23.85 -15.16 22.90
CA SER A 811 22.85 -14.13 22.54
C SER A 811 22.79 -13.90 21.03
N ASP A 812 21.90 -13.03 20.56
CA ASP A 812 21.94 -12.54 19.18
C ASP A 812 23.24 -11.77 18.89
N LEU A 813 23.57 -11.58 17.60
CA LEU A 813 24.80 -10.93 17.16
C LEU A 813 25.01 -9.56 17.81
N TYR A 814 23.99 -8.70 17.82
CA TYR A 814 24.12 -7.31 18.29
C TYR A 814 24.33 -7.25 19.80
N SER A 815 23.65 -8.14 20.53
CA SER A 815 23.89 -8.33 21.96
C SER A 815 25.29 -8.89 22.24
N ALA A 816 25.78 -9.83 21.41
CA ALA A 816 27.11 -10.41 21.57
C ALA A 816 28.22 -9.39 21.25
N ILE A 817 28.04 -8.56 20.21
CA ILE A 817 28.92 -7.43 19.94
C ILE A 817 28.91 -6.47 21.13
N GLY A 818 27.73 -6.16 21.69
CA GLY A 818 27.64 -5.28 22.84
C GLY A 818 28.16 -5.85 24.16
N GLN A 819 28.26 -7.17 24.28
CA GLN A 819 28.98 -7.82 25.39
C GLN A 819 30.51 -7.81 25.16
N ALA A 820 30.94 -7.88 23.90
CA ALA A 820 32.35 -7.89 23.53
C ALA A 820 32.99 -6.48 23.60
N LEU A 821 32.25 -5.43 23.25
CA LEU A 821 32.75 -4.06 23.22
C LEU A 821 32.86 -3.45 24.63
N PRO A 822 33.99 -2.80 24.97
CA PRO A 822 34.12 -1.99 26.18
C PRO A 822 33.16 -0.78 26.18
N ASP A 823 32.76 -0.32 27.36
CA ASP A 823 31.87 0.85 27.50
C ASP A 823 32.46 2.12 26.84
N THR A 824 33.78 2.29 26.87
CA THR A 824 34.48 3.41 26.22
C THR A 824 34.30 3.41 24.70
N GLU A 825 34.22 2.23 24.08
CA GLU A 825 34.00 2.13 22.63
C GLU A 825 32.55 2.50 22.28
N PHE A 826 31.60 2.14 23.14
CA PHE A 826 30.21 2.57 23.02
C PHE A 826 30.05 4.10 23.14
N GLU A 827 30.80 4.73 24.04
CA GLU A 827 30.83 6.20 24.18
C GLU A 827 31.42 6.87 22.93
N ASN A 828 32.52 6.34 22.38
CA ASN A 828 33.13 6.85 21.14
C ASN A 828 32.17 6.76 19.94
N LEU A 829 31.40 5.68 19.85
CA LEU A 829 30.35 5.48 18.84
C LEU A 829 29.07 6.30 19.11
N GLY A 830 28.98 7.00 20.24
CA GLY A 830 27.83 7.83 20.61
C GLY A 830 26.60 7.03 21.08
N PHE A 831 26.77 5.81 21.56
CA PHE A 831 25.69 4.94 22.04
C PHE A 831 25.73 4.77 23.57
N SER A 832 24.89 5.50 24.29
CA SER A 832 24.79 5.42 25.75
C SER A 832 23.42 4.90 26.22
N GLY A 833 23.37 4.30 27.41
CA GLY A 833 22.12 3.90 28.08
C GLY A 833 21.61 2.48 27.76
N PRO A 834 20.40 2.12 28.24
CA PRO A 834 19.90 0.73 28.25
C PRO A 834 19.60 0.16 26.86
N ASN A 835 19.42 1.01 25.84
CA ASN A 835 19.09 0.61 24.47
C ASN A 835 20.28 0.62 23.51
N ARG A 836 21.52 0.63 24.02
CA ARG A 836 22.75 0.75 23.22
C ARG A 836 22.91 -0.31 22.14
N ASN A 837 22.51 -1.57 22.40
CA ASN A 837 22.60 -2.65 21.40
C ASN A 837 21.61 -2.44 20.24
N SER A 838 20.40 -1.97 20.53
CA SER A 838 19.41 -1.62 19.50
C SER A 838 19.79 -0.37 18.72
N ALA A 839 20.51 0.58 19.35
CA ALA A 839 21.08 1.73 18.67
C ALA A 839 22.21 1.30 17.71
N LEU A 840 23.12 0.43 18.16
CA LEU A 840 24.16 -0.18 17.33
C LEU A 840 23.56 -0.91 16.11
N LYS A 841 22.54 -1.75 16.33
CA LYS A 841 21.83 -2.45 15.24
C LYS A 841 21.31 -1.46 14.20
N ARG A 842 20.62 -0.39 14.62
CA ARG A 842 20.09 0.62 13.71
C ARG A 842 21.20 1.36 12.96
N ALA A 843 22.26 1.78 13.65
CA ALA A 843 23.36 2.49 13.02
C ALA A 843 24.08 1.63 11.96
N LEU A 844 24.28 0.33 12.23
CA LEU A 844 24.83 -0.61 11.25
C LEU A 844 23.93 -0.76 10.04
N ILE A 845 22.62 -0.96 10.26
CA ILE A 845 21.64 -1.06 9.18
C ILE A 845 21.61 0.22 8.34
N ASP A 846 21.54 1.39 8.96
CA ASP A 846 21.53 2.68 8.27
C ASP A 846 22.83 2.89 7.48
N LYS A 847 23.97 2.45 8.04
CA LYS A 847 25.25 2.50 7.33
C LYS A 847 25.26 1.56 6.13
N ILE A 848 24.79 0.32 6.27
CA ILE A 848 24.65 -0.64 5.16
C ILE A 848 23.78 -0.04 4.05
N ARG A 849 22.64 0.56 4.40
CA ARG A 849 21.75 1.24 3.44
C ARG A 849 22.45 2.37 2.70
N GLN A 850 23.12 3.25 3.43
CA GLN A 850 23.89 4.35 2.85
C GLN A 850 24.93 3.85 1.85
N LEU A 851 25.62 2.74 2.17
CA LEU A 851 26.58 2.11 1.27
C LEU A 851 25.87 1.56 0.03
N SER A 852 24.76 0.84 0.19
CA SER A 852 23.99 0.30 -0.95
C SER A 852 23.51 1.36 -1.94
N ASP A 853 23.13 2.55 -1.45
CA ASP A 853 22.57 3.63 -2.27
C ASP A 853 23.63 4.42 -3.07
N SER A 854 24.92 4.23 -2.79
CA SER A 854 26.01 4.94 -3.47
C SER A 854 27.19 4.00 -3.76
N PRO A 855 27.03 2.99 -4.63
CA PRO A 855 28.09 2.02 -4.92
C PRO A 855 29.34 2.71 -5.50
N PRO A 856 30.55 2.19 -5.23
CA PRO A 856 31.76 2.74 -5.81
C PRO A 856 31.78 2.38 -7.29
N VAL A 857 32.36 3.25 -8.10
CA VAL A 857 32.44 3.00 -9.53
C VAL A 857 33.50 1.92 -9.78
N VAL A 858 33.06 0.68 -10.07
CA VAL A 858 33.97 -0.38 -10.54
C VAL A 858 34.32 -0.08 -11.98
N ARG A 859 35.60 0.14 -12.25
CA ARG A 859 36.12 0.40 -13.59
C ARG A 859 36.12 -0.91 -14.38
N GLN A 860 35.59 -0.87 -15.59
CA GLN A 860 35.57 -2.01 -16.50
C GLN A 860 36.49 -1.72 -17.67
N ILE A 861 37.35 -2.68 -18.01
CA ILE A 861 38.04 -2.64 -19.31
C ILE A 861 36.96 -2.99 -20.34
N PRO A 862 36.61 -2.08 -21.27
CA PRO A 862 35.58 -2.38 -22.25
C PRO A 862 36.03 -3.58 -23.09
N ALA A 863 35.19 -4.61 -23.17
CA ALA A 863 35.43 -5.69 -24.12
C ALA A 863 35.00 -5.16 -25.49
N ALA A 864 35.94 -5.03 -26.43
CA ALA A 864 35.55 -4.70 -27.78
C ALA A 864 34.72 -5.84 -28.35
N MET A 865 33.56 -5.48 -28.89
CA MET A 865 32.74 -6.37 -29.69
C MET A 865 33.59 -6.91 -30.84
N PRO A 866 33.94 -8.20 -30.87
CA PRO A 866 34.73 -8.73 -31.96
C PRO A 866 33.95 -8.52 -33.26
N SER A 867 34.63 -8.08 -34.31
CA SER A 867 34.13 -8.10 -35.69
C SER A 867 33.99 -9.57 -36.15
N ARG A 868 33.02 -10.27 -35.57
CA ARG A 868 32.57 -11.59 -36.00
C ARG A 868 31.75 -11.43 -37.29
N PRO A 869 31.71 -12.45 -38.16
CA PRO A 869 30.67 -12.51 -39.18
C PRO A 869 29.30 -12.45 -38.49
N ARG A 870 28.51 -11.41 -38.84
CA ARG A 870 27.23 -11.10 -38.18
C ARG A 870 26.29 -12.29 -38.28
N ARG A 871 25.82 -12.80 -37.14
CA ARG A 871 24.76 -13.83 -37.13
C ARG A 871 23.43 -13.17 -37.49
N PRO A 872 22.51 -13.87 -38.18
CA PRO A 872 21.15 -13.36 -38.38
C PRO A 872 20.48 -13.10 -37.02
N GLY A 873 19.79 -11.96 -36.89
CA GLY A 873 19.06 -11.63 -35.67
C GLY A 873 17.79 -12.47 -35.53
N ARG A 874 17.24 -12.53 -34.32
CA ARG A 874 15.94 -13.16 -34.06
C ARG A 874 14.85 -12.09 -34.14
N ALA A 875 13.69 -12.43 -34.71
CA ALA A 875 12.55 -11.52 -34.72
C ALA A 875 12.10 -11.19 -33.28
N LEU A 876 11.51 -10.00 -33.09
CA LEU A 876 10.89 -9.63 -31.81
C LEU A 876 9.74 -10.61 -31.50
N ASP A 877 9.68 -11.06 -30.25
CA ASP A 877 8.54 -11.85 -29.79
C ASP A 877 7.32 -10.93 -29.72
N ILE A 878 6.27 -11.28 -30.46
CA ILE A 878 5.02 -10.53 -30.52
C ILE A 878 4.35 -10.34 -29.16
N HIS A 879 4.64 -11.22 -28.19
CA HIS A 879 4.09 -11.15 -26.84
C HIS A 879 4.76 -10.08 -25.95
N PHE A 880 5.88 -9.48 -26.42
CA PHE A 880 6.52 -8.34 -25.75
C PHE A 880 5.90 -7.01 -26.16
N ALA A 881 5.07 -7.01 -27.21
CA ALA A 881 4.36 -5.82 -27.64
C ALA A 881 3.30 -5.40 -26.61
N LEU A 882 3.06 -4.10 -26.53
CA LEU A 882 1.93 -3.57 -25.78
C LEU A 882 0.62 -3.99 -26.44
N GLU A 883 -0.35 -4.43 -25.62
CA GLU A 883 -1.68 -4.80 -26.11
C GLU A 883 -2.44 -3.60 -26.71
N THR A 884 -2.18 -2.41 -26.18
CA THR A 884 -2.74 -1.15 -26.68
C THR A 884 -1.62 -0.16 -27.00
N PRO A 885 -1.71 0.59 -28.12
CA PRO A 885 -0.74 1.64 -28.43
C PRO A 885 -0.58 2.63 -27.27
N PRO A 886 0.64 3.07 -26.93
CA PRO A 886 0.83 4.13 -25.96
C PRO A 886 0.15 5.42 -26.44
N GLY A 887 -0.52 6.13 -25.53
CA GLY A 887 -0.97 7.52 -25.78
C GLY A 887 0.19 8.50 -25.69
N ASP A 888 0.06 9.64 -26.37
CA ASP A 888 1.01 10.78 -26.31
C ASP A 888 2.47 10.38 -26.66
N LEU A 889 2.68 9.90 -27.89
CA LEU A 889 3.99 9.54 -28.43
C LEU A 889 4.60 10.68 -29.26
N GLU A 890 5.79 11.10 -28.89
CA GLU A 890 6.65 12.03 -29.65
C GLU A 890 7.68 11.23 -30.46
N PRO A 891 7.72 11.34 -31.80
CA PRO A 891 8.73 10.67 -32.59
C PRO A 891 10.11 11.31 -32.34
N ILE A 892 11.10 10.48 -32.02
CA ILE A 892 12.50 10.92 -31.75
C ILE A 892 13.51 10.27 -32.69
N GLY A 893 13.08 9.35 -33.55
CA GLY A 893 13.92 8.69 -34.55
C GLY A 893 13.07 7.79 -35.45
N ASP A 894 13.74 7.12 -36.39
CA ASP A 894 13.09 6.22 -37.33
C ASP A 894 12.44 5.04 -36.58
N GLU A 895 11.11 4.98 -36.56
CA GLU A 895 10.31 4.02 -35.77
C GLU A 895 10.68 3.98 -34.27
N LEU A 896 11.19 5.08 -33.71
CA LEU A 896 11.52 5.27 -32.30
C LEU A 896 10.75 6.48 -31.74
N TYR A 897 10.07 6.27 -30.63
CA TYR A 897 9.18 7.22 -30.00
C TYR A 897 9.54 7.42 -28.54
N ARG A 898 9.37 8.65 -28.06
CA ARG A 898 9.37 9.00 -26.66
C ARG A 898 7.92 9.16 -26.22
N GLY A 899 7.51 8.42 -25.21
CA GLY A 899 6.20 8.62 -24.56
C GLY A 899 6.33 9.39 -23.26
N ALA A 900 5.23 9.46 -22.52
CA ALA A 900 5.20 10.03 -21.18
C ALA A 900 6.30 9.46 -20.26
N PHE A 901 6.81 10.30 -19.35
CA PHE A 901 7.85 9.95 -18.36
C PHE A 901 9.18 9.48 -18.95
N SER A 902 9.54 10.00 -20.13
CA SER A 902 10.80 9.68 -20.81
C SER A 902 10.97 8.19 -21.15
N ARG A 903 9.86 7.46 -21.27
CA ARG A 903 9.88 6.08 -21.78
C ARG A 903 10.10 6.09 -23.28
N HIS A 904 10.81 5.08 -23.77
CA HIS A 904 11.12 4.93 -25.17
C HIS A 904 10.38 3.71 -25.72
N TYR A 905 9.89 3.83 -26.96
CA TYR A 905 9.15 2.79 -27.64
C TYR A 905 9.67 2.66 -29.06
N ILE A 906 9.77 1.44 -29.56
CA ILE A 906 9.96 1.19 -30.98
C ILE A 906 8.67 0.68 -31.59
N ARG A 907 8.45 0.98 -32.86
CA ARG A 907 7.34 0.43 -33.64
C ARG A 907 7.88 -0.55 -34.68
N GLU A 908 7.24 -1.71 -34.77
CA GLU A 908 7.57 -2.76 -35.73
C GLU A 908 6.25 -3.35 -36.25
N GLY A 909 5.88 -2.98 -37.46
CA GLY A 909 4.52 -3.19 -38.00
C GLY A 909 3.48 -2.35 -37.24
N GLU A 910 2.37 -2.97 -36.86
CA GLU A 910 1.28 -2.34 -36.09
C GLU A 910 1.49 -2.43 -34.55
N ARG A 911 2.66 -2.89 -34.10
CA ARG A 911 2.95 -3.16 -32.68
C ARG A 911 3.98 -2.19 -32.12
N TYR A 912 3.76 -1.78 -30.88
CA TYR A 912 4.69 -0.95 -30.10
C TYR A 912 5.37 -1.81 -29.03
N TYR A 913 6.69 -1.69 -28.96
CA TYR A 913 7.52 -2.39 -27.97
C TYR A 913 8.21 -1.37 -27.09
N GLN A 914 8.15 -1.56 -25.77
CA GLN A 914 8.88 -0.69 -24.85
C GLN A 914 10.37 -1.02 -24.88
N VAL A 915 11.21 0.01 -24.89
CA VAL A 915 12.67 -0.12 -24.87
C VAL A 915 13.31 0.81 -23.86
N GLU A 916 14.50 0.44 -23.40
CA GLU A 916 15.36 1.30 -22.59
C GLU A 916 16.69 1.57 -23.31
N PRO A 917 17.26 2.79 -23.19
CA PRO A 917 18.58 3.08 -23.75
C PRO A 917 19.65 2.12 -23.20
N SER A 918 20.53 1.64 -24.07
CA SER A 918 21.67 0.78 -23.70
C SER A 918 22.87 1.12 -24.57
N ASP A 919 24.09 0.86 -24.10
CA ASP A 919 25.29 1.02 -24.94
C ASP A 919 25.86 -0.35 -25.35
N PRO A 920 25.90 -0.70 -26.65
CA PRO A 920 25.27 -0.01 -27.77
C PRO A 920 23.77 -0.35 -27.92
N GLY A 921 22.95 0.61 -28.35
CA GLY A 921 21.58 0.40 -28.84
C GLY A 921 20.45 0.54 -27.80
N TRP A 922 19.54 -0.44 -27.81
CA TRP A 922 18.29 -0.41 -27.03
C TRP A 922 18.02 -1.79 -26.45
N LYS A 923 17.60 -1.89 -25.20
CA LYS A 923 17.15 -3.16 -24.60
C LYS A 923 15.63 -3.26 -24.66
N LEU A 924 15.11 -4.42 -25.06
CA LEU A 924 13.69 -4.70 -25.11
C LEU A 924 13.13 -4.95 -23.71
N ILE A 925 12.00 -4.31 -23.38
CA ILE A 925 11.26 -4.51 -22.14
C ILE A 925 9.99 -5.31 -22.44
N ASP A 926 9.78 -6.38 -21.69
CA ASP A 926 8.55 -7.16 -21.79
C ASP A 926 7.41 -6.47 -21.02
N ALA A 927 6.37 -6.03 -21.73
CA ALA A 927 5.24 -5.34 -21.13
C ALA A 927 4.49 -6.16 -20.06
N ARG A 928 4.52 -7.51 -20.14
CA ARG A 928 3.84 -8.41 -19.20
C ARG A 928 4.62 -8.57 -17.88
N SER A 929 5.93 -8.37 -17.91
CA SER A 929 6.77 -8.27 -16.71
C SER A 929 8.01 -7.41 -16.99
N PRO A 930 7.89 -6.09 -16.81
CA PRO A 930 8.98 -5.16 -17.07
C PRO A 930 10.23 -5.41 -16.22
N PHE A 931 10.09 -6.16 -15.13
CA PHE A 931 11.15 -6.44 -14.15
C PHE A 931 11.91 -7.75 -14.42
N ARG A 932 11.67 -8.42 -15.55
CA ARG A 932 12.44 -9.59 -15.97
C ARG A 932 13.92 -9.26 -16.18
N PHE A 933 14.77 -10.24 -15.88
CA PHE A 933 16.23 -10.13 -16.13
C PHE A 933 16.53 -10.28 -17.61
N TYR A 934 15.73 -11.05 -18.34
CA TYR A 934 15.87 -11.20 -19.78
C TYR A 934 15.42 -9.95 -20.54
N ARG A 935 16.40 -9.12 -20.94
CA ARG A 935 16.21 -7.87 -21.71
C ARG A 935 17.15 -7.84 -22.92
N PRO A 936 16.77 -8.46 -24.05
CA PRO A 936 17.67 -8.59 -25.19
C PRO A 936 18.00 -7.23 -25.82
N VAL A 937 19.26 -7.05 -26.22
CA VAL A 937 19.69 -5.87 -26.97
C VAL A 937 19.16 -5.96 -28.39
N LEU A 938 18.63 -4.86 -28.88
CA LEU A 938 18.05 -4.73 -30.20
C LEU A 938 19.03 -4.06 -31.15
N ARG A 939 18.92 -4.42 -32.42
CA ARG A 939 19.56 -3.72 -33.53
C ARG A 939 18.57 -3.53 -34.66
N ARG A 940 18.87 -2.55 -35.51
CA ARG A 940 18.10 -2.28 -36.73
C ARG A 940 18.89 -2.78 -37.93
N THR A 941 18.32 -3.74 -38.67
CA THR A 941 18.94 -4.32 -39.88
C THR A 941 17.93 -4.25 -41.03
N ALA A 942 18.31 -3.65 -42.16
CA ALA A 942 17.47 -3.55 -43.36
C ALA A 942 16.04 -2.99 -43.10
N GLY A 943 15.92 -2.01 -42.20
CA GLY A 943 14.63 -1.38 -41.87
C GLY A 943 13.78 -2.14 -40.85
N ARG A 944 14.28 -3.24 -40.28
CA ARG A 944 13.57 -4.04 -39.27
C ARG A 944 14.28 -4.01 -37.92
N TRP A 945 13.52 -4.00 -36.83
CA TRP A 945 14.06 -4.28 -35.50
C TRP A 945 14.20 -5.79 -35.28
N GLU A 946 15.39 -6.21 -34.82
CA GLU A 946 15.68 -7.59 -34.48
C GLU A 946 16.50 -7.69 -33.19
N ILE A 947 16.36 -8.81 -32.48
CA ILE A 947 17.19 -9.17 -31.34
C ILE A 947 18.62 -9.43 -31.85
N ASN A 948 19.57 -8.69 -31.29
CA ASN A 948 20.98 -8.78 -31.63
C ASN A 948 21.61 -10.03 -30.99
N THR A 949 21.63 -11.12 -31.73
CA THR A 949 22.18 -12.42 -31.28
C THR A 949 23.71 -12.43 -31.13
N ASP A 950 24.40 -11.41 -31.67
CA ASP A 950 25.86 -11.27 -31.52
C ASP A 950 26.26 -10.77 -30.12
N MET A 951 25.34 -10.12 -29.40
CA MET A 951 25.53 -9.64 -28.02
C MET A 951 25.29 -10.72 -26.96
N GLY A 952 24.96 -11.96 -27.35
CA GLY A 952 24.57 -13.04 -26.43
C GLY A 952 23.08 -13.04 -26.07
N LEU A 953 22.61 -14.11 -25.40
CA LEU A 953 21.22 -14.25 -24.89
C LEU A 953 21.03 -13.63 -23.51
N LYS A 954 22.12 -13.37 -22.79
CA LYS A 954 22.23 -12.33 -21.76
C LYS A 954 22.82 -11.13 -22.48
N GLY A 955 22.68 -9.89 -22.00
CA GLY A 955 23.60 -8.83 -22.44
C GLY A 955 25.05 -9.24 -22.11
N GLY A 956 25.71 -10.00 -23.01
CA GLY A 956 26.84 -10.92 -22.77
C GLY A 956 26.39 -12.24 -22.14
N ALA A 957 26.27 -13.39 -22.83
CA ALA A 957 27.39 -14.10 -23.45
C ALA A 957 26.96 -15.06 -24.58
N PRO A 958 27.85 -15.35 -25.54
CA PRO A 958 28.19 -16.71 -25.94
C PRO A 958 29.28 -17.24 -24.99
N GLY A 959 29.07 -18.39 -24.37
CA GLY A 959 30.08 -19.02 -23.52
C GLY A 959 31.44 -19.16 -24.22
N PRO A 960 32.57 -19.07 -23.50
CA PRO A 960 33.84 -19.47 -24.07
C PRO A 960 33.75 -20.96 -24.40
N VAL A 961 33.91 -21.27 -25.68
CA VAL A 961 34.61 -22.50 -26.06
C VAL A 961 35.95 -22.40 -25.35
N LEU A 962 36.20 -23.28 -24.39
CA LEU A 962 37.51 -23.55 -23.84
C LEU A 962 38.42 -23.97 -25.01
N SER A 963 39.02 -23.01 -25.71
CA SER A 963 40.19 -23.28 -26.53
C SER A 963 41.34 -23.54 -25.59
N LYS A 964 42.07 -24.65 -25.84
CA LYS A 964 43.17 -25.16 -25.03
C LYS A 964 44.05 -24.04 -24.49
N ILE A 965 44.16 -23.99 -23.16
CA ILE A 965 45.18 -23.22 -22.45
C ILE A 965 46.53 -23.84 -22.80
N GLU A 966 47.36 -23.13 -23.56
CA GLU A 966 48.75 -23.54 -23.80
C GLU A 966 49.67 -22.95 -22.71
N LEU A 967 50.52 -23.81 -22.14
CA LEU A 967 51.55 -23.41 -21.19
C LEU A 967 52.65 -22.63 -21.91
N VAL A 968 52.90 -21.41 -21.45
CA VAL A 968 54.10 -20.64 -21.84
C VAL A 968 54.88 -20.34 -20.56
N GLU A 969 56.07 -20.94 -20.43
CA GLU A 969 57.04 -20.62 -19.38
C GLU A 969 57.89 -19.41 -19.81
N SER A 970 58.25 -18.57 -18.84
CA SER A 970 58.88 -17.26 -19.04
C SER A 970 60.41 -17.38 -19.12
N GLU A 971 61.00 -16.95 -20.25
CA GLU A 971 62.44 -16.67 -20.38
C GLU A 971 62.72 -15.24 -20.87
N SER A 972 63.85 -14.70 -20.42
CA SER A 972 64.27 -13.30 -20.59
C SER A 972 65.16 -13.09 -21.81
N SER A 973 64.95 -12.01 -22.56
CA SER A 973 66.04 -11.37 -23.31
C SER A 973 65.96 -9.84 -23.17
N MET A 974 67.09 -9.24 -22.81
CA MET A 974 67.30 -7.79 -22.66
C MET A 974 67.75 -7.17 -24.00
N VAL A 975 67.26 -5.97 -24.30
CA VAL A 975 67.87 -5.08 -25.30
C VAL A 975 68.19 -3.74 -24.65
N SER A 976 69.40 -3.26 -24.94
CA SER A 976 70.08 -2.09 -24.38
C SER A 976 69.54 -0.73 -24.83
N ALA A 977 69.77 0.25 -23.96
CA ALA A 977 69.30 1.63 -23.92
C ALA A 977 69.90 2.58 -24.98
N GLN A 978 69.13 3.64 -25.30
CA GLN A 978 69.64 4.99 -25.60
C GLN A 978 69.24 5.92 -24.44
N GLU A 979 70.08 6.93 -24.20
CA GLU A 979 70.11 7.82 -23.02
C GLU A 979 68.72 8.26 -22.52
N TYR A 980 68.39 7.83 -21.30
CA TYR A 980 67.23 8.25 -20.54
C TYR A 980 67.66 8.61 -19.12
N ILE A 981 66.88 9.43 -18.42
CA ILE A 981 67.10 9.77 -17.01
C ILE A 981 67.00 8.49 -16.19
N LYS A 982 68.15 7.98 -15.73
CA LYS A 982 68.24 6.74 -14.97
C LYS A 982 67.36 6.83 -13.71
N PRO A 983 66.47 5.86 -13.43
CA PRO A 983 65.67 5.86 -12.22
C PRO A 983 66.56 5.79 -10.99
N GLU A 984 66.11 6.41 -9.89
CA GLU A 984 66.79 6.32 -8.60
C GLU A 984 66.83 4.86 -8.14
N PRO A 985 67.96 4.37 -7.59
CA PRO A 985 68.03 3.00 -7.09
C PRO A 985 67.09 2.82 -5.89
N PHE A 986 66.44 1.66 -5.79
CA PHE A 986 65.67 1.28 -4.61
C PHE A 986 66.61 1.10 -3.41
N THR A 987 66.23 1.67 -2.26
CA THR A 987 66.97 1.49 -1.02
C THR A 987 66.76 0.08 -0.46
N ARG A 988 67.61 -0.34 0.48
CA ARG A 988 67.41 -1.61 1.20
C ARG A 988 66.06 -1.63 1.93
N GLU A 989 65.63 -0.50 2.47
CA GLU A 989 64.33 -0.36 3.12
C GLU A 989 63.17 -0.54 2.13
N ASP A 990 63.29 0.03 0.92
CA ASP A 990 62.29 -0.16 -0.14
C ASP A 990 62.13 -1.64 -0.51
N LEU A 991 63.24 -2.37 -0.65
CA LEU A 991 63.24 -3.80 -0.99
C LEU A 991 62.60 -4.67 0.10
N GLU A 992 62.81 -4.35 1.37
CA GLU A 992 62.11 -5.01 2.48
C GLU A 992 60.61 -4.67 2.45
N ARG A 993 60.26 -3.40 2.18
CA ARG A 993 58.86 -2.97 2.07
C ARG A 993 58.11 -3.59 0.88
N MET A 994 58.79 -3.97 -0.19
CA MET A 994 58.21 -4.72 -1.31
C MET A 994 57.69 -6.09 -0.88
N LYS A 995 58.28 -6.70 0.16
CA LYS A 995 57.93 -8.04 0.65
C LYS A 995 56.92 -8.03 1.82
N LEU A 996 56.62 -6.85 2.38
CA LEU A 996 55.68 -6.73 3.50
C LEU A 996 54.25 -7.08 3.09
N ILE A 997 53.72 -8.14 3.71
CA ILE A 997 52.31 -8.54 3.62
C ILE A 997 51.48 -7.58 4.49
N LYS A 998 50.53 -6.88 3.86
CA LYS A 998 49.60 -5.96 4.53
C LYS A 998 48.18 -6.26 4.09
N SER A 999 47.30 -6.57 5.04
CA SER A 999 45.86 -6.72 4.77
C SER A 999 45.30 -5.47 4.14
N TYR A 1000 44.27 -5.62 3.30
CA TYR A 1000 43.52 -4.50 2.75
C TYR A 1000 43.06 -3.52 3.84
N GLN A 1001 42.79 -4.01 5.04
CA GLN A 1001 42.34 -3.17 6.15
C GLN A 1001 43.36 -2.09 6.51
N ARG A 1002 44.66 -2.39 6.36
CA ARG A 1002 45.79 -1.51 6.73
C ARG A 1002 46.33 -0.63 5.59
N GLN A 1003 45.75 -0.73 4.40
CA GLN A 1003 46.25 0.00 3.22
C GLN A 1003 45.10 0.62 2.43
N PRO A 1004 44.39 1.62 3.00
CA PRO A 1004 43.40 2.37 2.25
C PRO A 1004 44.08 3.07 1.08
N ASN A 1005 43.44 3.04 -0.09
CA ASN A 1005 43.98 3.61 -1.30
C ASN A 1005 43.25 4.92 -1.57
N ARG A 1006 43.88 6.08 -1.35
CA ARG A 1006 43.23 7.39 -1.54
C ARG A 1006 43.77 8.10 -2.77
N MET A 1007 43.01 9.08 -3.24
CA MET A 1007 43.45 9.95 -4.33
C MET A 1007 44.67 10.77 -3.88
N GLY A 1008 45.74 10.76 -4.67
CA GLY A 1008 47.02 11.40 -4.32
C GLY A 1008 48.04 10.50 -3.62
N ASP A 1009 47.62 9.36 -3.05
CA ASP A 1009 48.55 8.41 -2.46
C ASP A 1009 49.28 7.64 -3.57
N TYR A 1010 50.61 7.61 -3.56
CA TYR A 1010 51.39 6.71 -4.42
C TYR A 1010 52.72 6.38 -3.74
N ASP A 1011 53.06 5.09 -3.74
CA ASP A 1011 54.33 4.58 -3.25
C ASP A 1011 54.99 3.73 -4.33
N ARG A 1012 56.19 4.16 -4.79
CA ARG A 1012 56.94 3.48 -5.84
C ARG A 1012 57.29 2.02 -5.50
N VAL A 1013 57.35 1.68 -4.21
CA VAL A 1013 57.55 0.31 -3.72
C VAL A 1013 56.48 -0.65 -4.27
N ASN A 1014 55.25 -0.18 -4.50
CA ASN A 1014 54.15 -1.01 -4.98
C ASN A 1014 54.38 -1.53 -6.42
N ASN A 1015 55.22 -0.88 -7.23
CA ASN A 1015 55.57 -1.37 -8.56
C ASN A 1015 56.34 -2.70 -8.52
N GLY A 1016 57.01 -3.03 -7.41
CA GLY A 1016 57.72 -4.29 -7.23
C GLY A 1016 56.90 -5.39 -6.56
N ARG A 1017 55.69 -5.09 -6.08
CA ARG A 1017 54.82 -6.06 -5.41
C ARG A 1017 54.09 -6.93 -6.44
N TYR A 1018 53.85 -8.19 -6.10
CA TYR A 1018 53.18 -9.13 -7.01
C TYR A 1018 51.76 -8.63 -7.36
N PRO A 1019 51.33 -8.63 -8.64
CA PRO A 1019 50.12 -7.90 -9.06
C PRO A 1019 48.80 -8.35 -8.43
N LEU A 1020 48.62 -9.64 -8.15
CA LEU A 1020 47.41 -10.18 -7.52
C LEU A 1020 47.72 -10.59 -6.07
N ARG A 1021 46.99 -10.04 -5.11
CA ARG A 1021 47.17 -10.31 -3.68
C ARG A 1021 45.82 -10.51 -3.00
N ASP A 1022 45.75 -11.44 -2.05
CA ASP A 1022 44.51 -11.77 -1.33
C ASP A 1022 44.09 -10.68 -0.33
N LEU A 1023 43.04 -10.94 0.44
CA LEU A 1023 42.50 -10.03 1.47
C LEU A 1023 43.53 -9.71 2.59
N GLN A 1024 44.52 -10.58 2.78
CA GLN A 1024 45.59 -10.42 3.75
C GLN A 1024 46.82 -9.74 3.13
N GLY A 1025 46.80 -9.47 1.82
CA GLY A 1025 47.91 -8.89 1.06
C GLY A 1025 48.99 -9.92 0.69
N LYS A 1026 48.68 -11.22 0.79
CA LYS A 1026 49.59 -12.29 0.39
C LYS A 1026 49.54 -12.45 -1.14
N PRO A 1027 50.70 -12.57 -1.82
CA PRO A 1027 50.74 -12.85 -3.26
C PRO A 1027 49.97 -14.11 -3.66
N LEU A 1028 49.17 -14.01 -4.71
CA LEU A 1028 48.38 -15.10 -5.28
C LEU A 1028 49.01 -15.58 -6.59
N ARG A 1029 49.43 -16.85 -6.64
CA ARG A 1029 50.26 -17.33 -7.75
C ARG A 1029 49.42 -17.63 -8.99
N ILE A 1030 49.73 -16.96 -10.09
CA ILE A 1030 49.17 -17.28 -11.41
C ILE A 1030 49.82 -18.58 -11.90
N ARG A 1031 49.03 -19.64 -12.09
CA ARG A 1031 49.48 -20.96 -12.56
C ARG A 1031 49.28 -21.15 -14.05
N LYS A 1032 48.24 -20.52 -14.62
CA LYS A 1032 48.00 -20.50 -16.07
C LYS A 1032 47.53 -19.13 -16.51
N ILE A 1033 47.91 -18.74 -17.71
CA ILE A 1033 47.47 -17.53 -18.38
C ILE A 1033 47.11 -17.85 -19.83
N GLN A 1034 46.04 -17.26 -20.35
CA GLN A 1034 45.71 -17.39 -21.76
C GLN A 1034 46.80 -16.76 -22.62
N SER A 1035 47.20 -17.43 -23.72
CA SER A 1035 48.31 -16.98 -24.58
C SER A 1035 48.08 -15.62 -25.23
N THR A 1036 46.82 -15.25 -25.45
CA THR A 1036 46.40 -13.96 -25.99
C THR A 1036 45.33 -13.32 -25.11
N SER A 1037 45.31 -11.99 -25.08
CA SER A 1037 44.26 -11.23 -24.41
C SER A 1037 42.91 -11.40 -25.10
N ASP A 1038 41.85 -10.94 -24.43
CA ASP A 1038 40.60 -10.55 -25.07
C ASP A 1038 40.81 -9.43 -26.09
N VAL A 1039 39.81 -9.23 -26.96
CA VAL A 1039 39.85 -8.17 -27.99
C VAL A 1039 39.68 -6.82 -27.30
N THR A 1040 40.64 -5.92 -27.53
CA THR A 1040 40.65 -4.57 -26.96
C THR A 1040 39.90 -3.57 -27.85
N ASP A 1041 39.66 -2.35 -27.34
CA ASP A 1041 38.93 -1.27 -28.05
C ASP A 1041 39.47 -0.97 -29.46
N SER A 1042 40.78 -1.13 -29.66
CA SER A 1042 41.41 -0.97 -30.99
C SER A 1042 41.19 -2.18 -31.94
N GLY A 1043 40.49 -3.22 -31.49
CA GLY A 1043 40.26 -4.47 -32.20
C GLY A 1043 41.45 -5.43 -32.16
N LEU A 1044 42.47 -5.16 -31.33
CA LEU A 1044 43.70 -5.94 -31.24
C LEU A 1044 43.63 -7.04 -30.19
N ARG A 1045 44.54 -8.01 -30.30
CA ARG A 1045 44.85 -9.00 -29.24
C ARG A 1045 46.34 -8.93 -28.93
N TYR A 1046 46.67 -8.88 -27.66
CA TYR A 1046 48.04 -8.82 -27.17
C TYR A 1046 48.53 -10.18 -26.72
N GLN A 1047 49.83 -10.40 -26.79
CA GLN A 1047 50.43 -11.68 -26.43
C GLN A 1047 50.83 -11.70 -24.96
N ALA A 1048 50.54 -12.78 -24.24
CA ALA A 1048 50.88 -12.92 -22.83
C ALA A 1048 52.40 -12.80 -22.60
N LYS A 1049 53.23 -13.25 -23.55
CA LYS A 1049 54.70 -13.17 -23.49
C LYS A 1049 55.21 -11.74 -23.24
N ASP A 1050 54.48 -10.72 -23.70
CA ASP A 1050 54.89 -9.32 -23.60
C ASP A 1050 54.68 -8.77 -22.18
N ILE A 1051 53.87 -9.45 -21.36
CA ILE A 1051 53.56 -9.07 -19.97
C ILE A 1051 54.16 -10.02 -18.92
N LEU A 1052 54.64 -11.20 -19.31
CA LEU A 1052 55.31 -12.16 -18.42
C LEU A 1052 56.45 -11.54 -17.57
N PRO A 1053 57.28 -10.60 -18.09
CA PRO A 1053 58.32 -9.96 -17.28
C PRO A 1053 57.78 -9.23 -16.03
N TYR A 1054 56.52 -8.78 -16.04
CA TYR A 1054 55.86 -8.12 -14.92
C TYR A 1054 55.26 -9.09 -13.89
N LEU A 1055 55.28 -10.40 -14.16
CA LEU A 1055 54.65 -11.45 -13.34
C LEU A 1055 55.68 -12.33 -12.61
N LYS A 1056 56.94 -11.89 -12.51
CA LYS A 1056 57.99 -12.65 -11.81
C LYS A 1056 57.73 -12.70 -10.31
N TRP A 1057 57.73 -13.90 -9.74
CA TRP A 1057 57.34 -14.17 -8.35
C TRP A 1057 58.35 -13.62 -7.31
N ASP A 1058 59.66 -13.80 -7.53
CA ASP A 1058 60.69 -13.43 -6.55
C ASP A 1058 61.57 -12.22 -6.96
N SER A 1059 61.36 -11.67 -8.15
CA SER A 1059 62.21 -10.61 -8.73
C SER A 1059 61.63 -9.20 -8.54
N HIS A 1060 61.24 -8.85 -7.32
CA HIS A 1060 60.56 -7.59 -6.96
C HIS A 1060 61.25 -6.33 -7.52
N GLU A 1061 62.58 -6.25 -7.38
CA GLU A 1061 63.37 -5.10 -7.88
C GLU A 1061 63.41 -5.04 -9.42
N GLU A 1062 63.55 -6.20 -10.09
CA GLU A 1062 63.55 -6.26 -11.55
C GLU A 1062 62.20 -5.85 -12.13
N VAL A 1063 61.11 -6.32 -11.50
CA VAL A 1063 59.74 -5.95 -11.90
C VAL A 1063 59.51 -4.46 -11.70
N ALA A 1064 59.90 -3.91 -10.55
CA ALA A 1064 59.77 -2.48 -10.28
C ALA A 1064 60.52 -1.62 -11.32
N LYS A 1065 61.73 -2.05 -11.73
CA LYS A 1065 62.52 -1.39 -12.78
C LYS A 1065 61.81 -1.37 -14.13
N LEU A 1066 61.04 -2.39 -14.50
CA LEU A 1066 60.31 -2.41 -15.77
C LEU A 1066 59.27 -1.28 -15.87
N TYR A 1067 58.62 -0.94 -14.75
CA TYR A 1067 57.71 0.20 -14.67
C TYR A 1067 58.49 1.52 -14.74
N GLU A 1068 59.53 1.68 -13.91
CA GLU A 1068 60.26 2.94 -13.82
C GLU A 1068 61.13 3.25 -15.04
N GLU A 1069 61.54 2.26 -15.82
CA GLU A 1069 62.24 2.47 -17.09
C GLU A 1069 61.32 3.14 -18.14
N LYS A 1070 60.02 2.85 -18.10
CA LYS A 1070 59.04 3.31 -19.08
C LYS A 1070 58.23 4.50 -18.58
N LEU A 1071 57.95 4.57 -17.29
CA LEU A 1071 56.96 5.46 -16.70
C LEU A 1071 57.58 6.35 -15.61
N LEU A 1072 57.06 7.56 -15.51
CA LEU A 1072 57.39 8.52 -14.47
C LEU A 1072 56.10 9.14 -13.94
N LEU A 1073 55.96 9.21 -12.62
CA LEU A 1073 54.93 10.01 -11.99
C LEU A 1073 55.47 11.43 -11.82
N ARG A 1074 54.79 12.44 -12.38
CA ARG A 1074 55.12 13.85 -12.18
C ARG A 1074 53.88 14.66 -11.78
N THR A 1075 54.10 15.90 -11.39
CA THR A 1075 53.00 16.83 -11.08
C THR A 1075 52.43 17.40 -12.37
N PHE A 1076 51.11 17.45 -12.46
CA PHE A 1076 50.36 18.07 -13.55
C PHE A 1076 50.45 19.58 -13.43
N THR A 1077 50.86 20.25 -14.50
CA THR A 1077 51.09 21.69 -14.57
C THR A 1077 50.08 22.36 -15.51
N ALA A 1078 50.03 23.69 -15.53
CA ALA A 1078 49.15 24.42 -16.44
C ALA A 1078 49.50 24.19 -17.93
N GLU A 1079 50.75 23.82 -18.24
CA GLU A 1079 51.19 23.49 -19.59
C GLU A 1079 50.68 22.12 -20.07
N ASP A 1080 50.28 21.25 -19.13
CA ASP A 1080 49.75 19.91 -19.43
C ASP A 1080 48.25 19.92 -19.76
N ALA A 1081 47.54 21.00 -19.42
CA ALA A 1081 46.11 21.13 -19.62
C ALA A 1081 45.76 21.17 -21.12
N ARG A 1082 45.02 20.16 -21.59
CA ARG A 1082 44.53 20.06 -22.97
C ARG A 1082 43.19 20.77 -23.15
N PHE A 1083 42.43 20.94 -22.07
CA PHE A 1083 41.12 21.61 -22.07
C PHE A 1083 41.00 22.62 -20.93
N PRO A 1084 40.27 23.74 -21.09
CA PRO A 1084 40.14 24.75 -20.04
C PRO A 1084 39.67 24.22 -18.66
N PRO A 1085 38.77 23.23 -18.55
CA PRO A 1085 38.39 22.66 -17.25
C PRO A 1085 39.49 21.83 -16.54
N GLU A 1086 40.53 21.39 -17.25
CA GLU A 1086 41.65 20.62 -16.66
C GLU A 1086 42.58 21.47 -15.77
N THR A 1087 42.33 22.77 -15.68
CA THR A 1087 43.03 23.65 -14.72
C THR A 1087 42.87 23.17 -13.26
N SER A 1088 41.78 22.43 -12.96
CA SER A 1088 41.53 21.77 -11.68
C SER A 1088 42.52 20.62 -11.36
N MET A 1089 43.23 20.11 -12.37
CA MET A 1089 44.22 19.04 -12.21
C MET A 1089 45.61 19.58 -11.85
N VAL A 1090 45.85 20.89 -11.92
CA VAL A 1090 47.15 21.49 -11.60
C VAL A 1090 47.52 21.16 -10.14
N GLY A 1091 48.72 20.59 -9.95
CA GLY A 1091 49.20 20.12 -8.66
C GLY A 1091 48.89 18.65 -8.35
N GLN A 1092 48.05 17.98 -9.15
CA GLN A 1092 47.77 16.55 -9.01
C GLN A 1092 48.85 15.69 -9.70
N ALA A 1093 48.84 14.38 -9.43
CA ALA A 1093 49.77 13.45 -10.06
C ALA A 1093 49.33 13.06 -11.47
N MET A 1094 50.29 12.92 -12.40
CA MET A 1094 50.09 12.41 -13.75
C MET A 1094 51.18 11.40 -14.12
N VAL A 1095 50.84 10.43 -14.95
CA VAL A 1095 51.79 9.44 -15.46
C VAL A 1095 52.24 9.85 -16.85
N VAL A 1096 53.56 9.99 -17.04
CA VAL A 1096 54.17 10.31 -18.34
C VAL A 1096 55.13 9.22 -18.79
N ALA A 1097 55.38 9.18 -20.09
CA ALA A 1097 56.40 8.31 -20.67
C ALA A 1097 57.79 8.83 -20.30
N ARG A 1098 58.62 8.02 -19.63
CA ARG A 1098 60.02 8.40 -19.31
C ARG A 1098 60.92 8.38 -20.53
N LYS A 1099 60.61 7.51 -21.49
CA LYS A 1099 61.32 7.33 -22.76
C LYS A 1099 60.30 7.20 -23.90
N PRO A 1100 60.70 7.36 -25.17
CA PRO A 1100 59.82 7.09 -26.29
C PRO A 1100 59.31 5.64 -26.26
N LEU A 1101 57.99 5.46 -26.30
CA LEU A 1101 57.31 4.18 -26.31
C LEU A 1101 56.78 3.89 -27.72
N LYS A 1102 56.90 2.64 -28.17
CA LYS A 1102 56.40 2.18 -29.48
C LYS A 1102 54.90 1.92 -29.41
N ALA A 1103 54.20 1.92 -30.54
CA ALA A 1103 52.81 1.47 -30.60
C ALA A 1103 52.71 -0.04 -30.29
N GLY A 1104 51.71 -0.43 -29.50
CA GLY A 1104 51.50 -1.81 -29.05
C GLY A 1104 52.49 -2.30 -27.98
N GLU A 1105 53.30 -1.41 -27.40
CA GLU A 1105 54.26 -1.77 -26.36
C GLU A 1105 53.56 -1.97 -25.02
N ALA A 1106 53.84 -3.08 -24.34
CA ALA A 1106 53.36 -3.34 -22.99
C ALA A 1106 54.00 -2.36 -22.01
N ILE A 1107 53.19 -1.62 -21.24
CA ILE A 1107 53.67 -0.65 -20.24
C ILE A 1107 53.55 -1.18 -18.80
N GLY A 1108 52.73 -2.23 -18.60
CA GLY A 1108 52.71 -2.99 -17.36
C GLY A 1108 51.36 -3.64 -17.05
N VAL A 1109 51.30 -4.29 -15.89
CA VAL A 1109 50.10 -4.97 -15.36
C VAL A 1109 49.48 -4.15 -14.23
N TYR A 1110 48.15 -4.14 -14.13
CA TYR A 1110 47.42 -3.52 -13.03
C TYR A 1110 47.59 -4.35 -11.76
N GLY A 1111 48.22 -3.78 -10.73
CA GLY A 1111 48.57 -4.48 -9.50
C GLY A 1111 47.88 -3.90 -8.28
N GLY A 1112 47.46 -4.77 -7.35
CA GLY A 1112 46.65 -4.35 -6.20
C GLY A 1112 46.37 -5.46 -5.18
N ASN A 1113 45.55 -5.10 -4.17
CA ASN A 1113 44.99 -6.05 -3.20
C ASN A 1113 43.53 -6.36 -3.54
N PHE A 1114 43.12 -7.61 -3.32
CA PHE A 1114 41.71 -7.96 -3.31
C PHE A 1114 41.04 -7.32 -2.10
N ILE A 1115 39.88 -6.72 -2.33
CA ILE A 1115 39.04 -6.14 -1.28
C ILE A 1115 37.58 -6.53 -1.52
N PRO A 1116 36.79 -6.71 -0.45
CA PRO A 1116 35.35 -6.87 -0.61
C PRO A 1116 34.74 -5.59 -1.20
N PHE A 1117 33.82 -5.75 -2.14
CA PHE A 1117 33.20 -4.63 -2.85
C PHE A 1117 32.51 -3.63 -1.91
N HIS A 1118 31.88 -4.11 -0.83
CA HIS A 1118 31.26 -3.23 0.16
C HIS A 1118 32.28 -2.42 0.98
N VAL A 1119 33.49 -2.95 1.21
CA VAL A 1119 34.58 -2.21 1.87
C VAL A 1119 35.14 -1.13 0.94
N SER A 1120 35.37 -1.49 -0.32
CA SER A 1120 35.76 -0.53 -1.38
C SER A 1120 34.81 0.67 -1.40
N ASN A 1121 33.51 0.35 -1.29
CA ASN A 1121 32.46 1.34 -1.27
C ASN A 1121 32.52 2.26 -0.06
N ALA A 1122 32.63 1.67 1.13
CA ALA A 1122 32.72 2.43 2.39
C ALA A 1122 33.91 3.38 2.43
N ARG A 1123 35.02 3.00 1.80
CA ARG A 1123 36.23 3.81 1.73
C ARG A 1123 36.26 4.82 0.58
N LYS A 1124 35.33 4.70 -0.39
CA LYS A 1124 35.38 5.39 -1.68
C LYS A 1124 36.73 5.20 -2.37
N ASP A 1125 37.21 3.95 -2.40
CA ASP A 1125 38.49 3.62 -3.04
C ASP A 1125 38.45 4.07 -4.51
N PRO A 1126 39.34 4.99 -4.95
CA PRO A 1126 39.23 5.59 -6.28
C PRO A 1126 39.70 4.62 -7.36
N PHE A 1127 40.53 3.61 -7.04
CA PHE A 1127 41.27 2.82 -8.02
C PHE A 1127 40.83 1.36 -8.15
N VAL A 1128 39.56 1.10 -8.41
CA VAL A 1128 38.96 -0.25 -8.29
C VAL A 1128 38.62 -0.85 -9.66
N ILE A 1129 39.13 -2.06 -9.97
CA ILE A 1129 38.79 -2.80 -11.19
C ILE A 1129 38.17 -4.18 -10.89
N ASP A 1130 37.45 -4.71 -11.87
CA ASP A 1130 36.96 -6.09 -11.85
C ASP A 1130 38.05 -7.14 -12.05
N ILE A 1131 37.90 -8.27 -11.37
CA ILE A 1131 38.83 -9.41 -11.43
C ILE A 1131 38.15 -10.74 -11.74
N LEU A 1132 36.83 -10.78 -11.90
CA LEU A 1132 36.09 -12.02 -12.15
C LEU A 1132 35.55 -12.03 -13.59
N PRO A 1133 35.80 -13.10 -14.38
CA PRO A 1133 35.38 -13.20 -15.79
C PRO A 1133 33.86 -13.20 -15.96
N ASN A 1134 33.17 -13.73 -14.95
CA ASN A 1134 31.76 -13.58 -14.63
C ASN A 1134 31.71 -13.91 -13.12
N PRO A 1135 31.14 -13.08 -12.23
CA PRO A 1135 31.02 -13.47 -10.84
C PRO A 1135 30.33 -14.85 -10.79
N PRO A 1136 30.93 -15.87 -10.17
CA PRO A 1136 30.35 -17.20 -10.14
C PRO A 1136 28.94 -17.12 -9.56
N SER A 1137 28.02 -17.89 -10.14
CA SER A 1137 26.58 -17.97 -9.85
C SER A 1137 26.25 -18.54 -8.47
N GLY A 1138 26.95 -18.08 -7.44
CA GLY A 1138 26.77 -18.49 -6.04
C GLY A 1138 27.48 -17.60 -5.03
N ARG A 1139 28.16 -16.51 -5.43
CA ARG A 1139 28.60 -15.48 -4.48
C ARG A 1139 27.65 -14.28 -4.53
N PRO A 1140 27.03 -13.91 -3.41
CA PRO A 1140 26.21 -12.71 -3.35
C PRO A 1140 26.99 -11.45 -3.77
N LYS A 1141 26.33 -10.45 -4.38
CA LYS A 1141 26.99 -9.22 -4.88
C LYS A 1141 27.87 -8.47 -3.86
N TRP A 1142 27.59 -8.59 -2.56
CA TRP A 1142 28.37 -7.96 -1.48
C TRP A 1142 29.68 -8.72 -1.14
N ASP A 1143 29.77 -10.00 -1.51
CA ASP A 1143 30.99 -10.82 -1.45
C ASP A 1143 31.76 -10.80 -2.79
N ARG A 1144 31.38 -9.89 -3.70
CA ARG A 1144 32.17 -9.58 -4.90
C ARG A 1144 33.53 -9.07 -4.46
N LEU A 1145 34.59 -9.78 -4.86
CA LEU A 1145 35.95 -9.29 -4.71
C LEU A 1145 36.27 -8.36 -5.88
N VAL A 1146 36.88 -7.23 -5.56
CA VAL A 1146 37.41 -6.27 -6.53
C VAL A 1146 38.88 -6.01 -6.21
N LEU A 1147 39.66 -5.52 -7.18
CA LEU A 1147 41.07 -5.21 -6.99
C LEU A 1147 41.24 -3.70 -6.83
N THR A 1148 41.81 -3.27 -5.70
CA THR A 1148 42.21 -1.87 -5.48
C THR A 1148 43.67 -1.68 -5.94
N GLY A 1149 43.84 -0.90 -7.00
CA GLY A 1149 45.12 -0.72 -7.70
C GLY A 1149 46.06 0.25 -6.99
N ASP A 1150 47.26 -0.20 -6.66
CA ASP A 1150 48.23 0.57 -5.87
C ASP A 1150 49.59 0.81 -6.56
N ASN A 1151 49.76 0.30 -7.78
CA ASN A 1151 50.95 0.54 -8.62
C ASN A 1151 50.74 1.69 -9.63
N ILE A 1152 51.79 2.10 -10.34
CA ILE A 1152 51.78 3.30 -11.20
C ILE A 1152 50.73 3.25 -12.32
N ILE A 1153 50.38 2.06 -12.82
CA ILE A 1153 49.36 1.88 -13.88
C ILE A 1153 48.00 2.40 -13.43
N SER A 1154 47.67 2.24 -12.16
CA SER A 1154 46.39 2.69 -11.61
C SER A 1154 46.26 4.23 -11.57
N ARG A 1155 47.37 4.97 -11.75
CA ARG A 1155 47.45 6.44 -11.67
C ARG A 1155 47.41 7.15 -13.03
N ILE A 1156 47.22 6.40 -14.13
CA ILE A 1156 47.11 7.00 -15.47
C ILE A 1156 45.79 7.78 -15.58
N ASN A 1157 45.82 9.00 -16.10
CA ASN A 1157 44.64 9.88 -16.13
C ASN A 1157 43.63 9.48 -17.22
N SER A 1158 42.39 9.99 -17.09
CA SER A 1158 41.32 9.86 -18.08
C SER A 1158 41.07 11.19 -18.80
N ILE A 1159 40.22 11.19 -19.82
CA ILE A 1159 39.70 12.39 -20.48
C ILE A 1159 38.19 12.46 -20.25
N PHE A 1160 37.67 13.65 -19.93
CA PHE A 1160 36.23 13.89 -19.73
C PHE A 1160 35.68 14.90 -20.73
N GLU A 1161 34.39 14.77 -21.03
CA GLU A 1161 33.60 15.80 -21.67
C GLU A 1161 32.89 16.64 -20.60
N TYR A 1162 32.81 17.95 -20.82
CA TYR A 1162 32.33 18.93 -19.83
C TYR A 1162 31.12 19.70 -20.33
N GLU A 1163 30.14 19.94 -19.45
CA GLU A 1163 29.11 20.97 -19.61
C GLU A 1163 29.44 22.14 -18.67
N GLY A 1164 29.88 23.26 -19.23
CA GLY A 1164 30.45 24.35 -18.44
C GLY A 1164 31.75 23.92 -17.76
N ARG A 1165 31.79 23.91 -16.42
CA ARG A 1165 32.93 23.45 -15.61
C ARG A 1165 32.77 22.02 -15.07
N LEU A 1166 31.62 21.38 -15.28
CA LEU A 1166 31.30 20.08 -14.68
C LEU A 1166 31.58 18.93 -15.66
N PRO A 1167 32.32 17.89 -15.26
CA PRO A 1167 32.48 16.69 -16.08
C PRO A 1167 31.16 15.92 -16.15
N VAL A 1168 30.65 15.66 -17.34
CA VAL A 1168 29.35 15.00 -17.54
C VAL A 1168 29.45 13.55 -17.99
N ARG A 1169 30.51 13.21 -18.74
CA ARG A 1169 30.81 11.84 -19.20
C ARG A 1169 32.26 11.69 -19.59
N GLN A 1170 32.71 10.45 -19.74
CA GLN A 1170 34.06 10.15 -20.22
C GLN A 1170 34.14 10.35 -21.74
N ALA A 1171 35.26 10.88 -22.24
CA ALA A 1171 35.41 11.11 -23.67
C ALA A 1171 35.47 9.79 -24.44
N SER A 1172 34.88 9.77 -25.64
CA SER A 1172 34.86 8.59 -26.52
C SER A 1172 36.17 8.34 -27.28
N SER A 1173 37.10 9.30 -27.30
CA SER A 1173 38.37 9.23 -28.03
C SER A 1173 39.46 10.09 -27.38
N GLY A 1174 40.69 10.02 -27.88
CA GLY A 1174 41.83 10.83 -27.40
C GLY A 1174 42.83 10.10 -26.49
N TYR A 1175 42.57 8.83 -26.18
CA TYR A 1175 43.44 7.97 -25.36
C TYR A 1175 44.65 7.45 -26.16
N ASN A 1176 45.81 7.40 -25.51
CA ASN A 1176 47.05 6.85 -26.08
C ASN A 1176 47.45 5.52 -25.42
N VAL A 1177 46.66 5.04 -24.45
CA VAL A 1177 46.82 3.77 -23.75
C VAL A 1177 45.47 3.03 -23.75
N GLU A 1178 45.52 1.70 -23.93
CA GLU A 1178 44.38 0.81 -23.81
C GLU A 1178 44.67 -0.35 -22.86
N GLY A 1179 43.61 -0.89 -22.24
CA GLY A 1179 43.66 -2.06 -21.37
C GLY A 1179 43.33 -3.35 -22.14
N ALA A 1180 44.01 -4.43 -21.82
CA ALA A 1180 43.77 -5.76 -22.34
C ALA A 1180 43.64 -6.76 -21.18
N THR A 1181 42.61 -7.62 -21.25
CA THR A 1181 42.32 -8.58 -20.20
C THR A 1181 42.81 -9.97 -20.58
N PHE A 1182 43.48 -10.65 -19.66
CA PHE A 1182 43.94 -12.03 -19.78
C PHE A 1182 43.25 -12.91 -18.74
N PRO A 1183 42.47 -13.93 -19.16
CA PRO A 1183 42.01 -14.96 -18.26
C PRO A 1183 43.19 -15.75 -17.65
N VAL A 1184 43.15 -15.93 -16.33
CA VAL A 1184 44.20 -16.61 -15.55
C VAL A 1184 43.60 -17.61 -14.57
N ASP A 1185 44.32 -18.73 -14.34
CA ASP A 1185 44.04 -19.63 -13.22
C ASP A 1185 45.01 -19.31 -12.09
N VAL A 1186 44.48 -18.98 -10.92
CA VAL A 1186 45.23 -18.52 -9.76
C VAL A 1186 45.10 -19.53 -8.62
N GLU A 1187 46.21 -19.85 -7.98
CA GLU A 1187 46.24 -20.71 -6.80
C GLU A 1187 45.88 -19.91 -5.54
N VAL A 1188 44.75 -20.25 -4.91
CA VAL A 1188 44.29 -19.68 -3.65
C VAL A 1188 44.81 -20.48 -2.45
N ALA A 1189 44.59 -19.97 -1.23
CA ALA A 1189 45.26 -20.47 -0.01
C ALA A 1189 45.03 -21.96 0.33
N ASP A 1190 43.95 -22.57 -0.18
CA ASP A 1190 43.61 -24.00 -0.03
C ASP A 1190 44.28 -24.90 -1.09
N GLY A 1191 45.09 -24.33 -1.99
CA GLY A 1191 45.73 -25.03 -3.12
C GLY A 1191 44.83 -25.23 -4.34
N ARG A 1192 43.58 -24.74 -4.31
CA ARG A 1192 42.66 -24.80 -5.44
C ARG A 1192 43.01 -23.75 -6.49
N LEU A 1193 42.74 -24.07 -7.76
CA LEU A 1193 42.82 -23.11 -8.86
C LEU A 1193 41.47 -22.42 -9.05
N GLU A 1194 41.46 -21.09 -9.00
CA GLU A 1194 40.30 -20.25 -9.29
C GLU A 1194 40.55 -19.36 -10.52
N PRO A 1195 39.53 -19.18 -11.39
CA PRO A 1195 39.65 -18.33 -12.57
C PRO A 1195 39.50 -16.84 -12.19
N PHE A 1196 40.43 -16.00 -12.66
CA PHE A 1196 40.40 -14.55 -12.54
C PHE A 1196 40.73 -13.86 -13.87
N LEU A 1197 40.54 -12.54 -13.89
CA LEU A 1197 40.96 -11.64 -14.95
C LEU A 1197 42.22 -10.87 -14.51
N LEU A 1198 43.25 -10.89 -15.35
CA LEU A 1198 44.45 -10.07 -15.20
C LEU A 1198 44.43 -8.93 -16.23
N SER A 1199 44.49 -7.70 -15.75
CA SER A 1199 44.49 -6.50 -16.60
C SER A 1199 45.90 -6.01 -16.90
N ALA A 1200 46.25 -5.91 -18.18
CA ALA A 1200 47.52 -5.35 -18.65
C ALA A 1200 47.29 -4.19 -19.61
N PHE A 1201 48.27 -3.30 -19.73
CA PHE A 1201 48.13 -2.03 -20.44
C PHE A 1201 49.17 -1.88 -21.54
N PHE A 1202 48.71 -1.37 -22.68
CA PHE A 1202 49.48 -1.24 -23.92
C PHE A 1202 49.28 0.15 -24.52
N THR A 1203 50.30 0.64 -25.24
CA THR A 1203 50.20 1.88 -26.00
C THR A 1203 49.38 1.67 -27.29
N THR A 1204 48.51 2.61 -27.64
CA THR A 1204 47.71 2.54 -28.89
C THR A 1204 48.46 3.15 -30.08
N ARG A 1205 49.45 4.01 -29.79
CA ARG A 1205 50.34 4.66 -30.78
C ARG A 1205 51.73 4.87 -30.18
N GLY A 1206 52.66 5.39 -30.99
CA GLY A 1206 53.93 5.90 -30.46
C GLY A 1206 53.70 7.06 -29.49
N ILE A 1207 54.37 7.04 -28.34
CA ILE A 1207 54.29 8.07 -27.29
C ILE A 1207 55.71 8.63 -27.07
N PRO A 1208 55.98 9.91 -27.39
CA PRO A 1208 57.25 10.58 -27.08
C PRO A 1208 57.53 10.61 -25.58
N ALA A 1209 58.80 10.81 -25.21
CA ALA A 1209 59.17 11.06 -23.83
C ALA A 1209 58.48 12.34 -23.30
N ASP A 1210 58.14 12.31 -22.02
CA ASP A 1210 57.40 13.33 -21.26
C ASP A 1210 55.94 13.58 -21.70
N GLU A 1211 55.43 12.82 -22.69
CA GLU A 1211 54.01 12.87 -23.03
C GLU A 1211 53.17 12.11 -21.98
N GLU A 1212 52.05 12.70 -21.58
CA GLU A 1212 51.09 12.10 -20.64
C GLU A 1212 50.38 10.87 -21.21
N LEU A 1213 50.29 9.83 -20.40
CA LEU A 1213 49.46 8.66 -20.68
C LEU A 1213 48.01 8.93 -20.26
N ARG A 1214 47.06 8.60 -21.14
CA ARG A 1214 45.63 8.73 -20.93
C ARG A 1214 44.93 7.43 -21.36
N TRP A 1215 44.03 6.89 -20.52
CA TRP A 1215 43.24 5.70 -20.88
C TRP A 1215 41.76 5.76 -20.44
N ASN A 1216 40.96 4.92 -21.10
CA ASN A 1216 39.51 4.86 -20.92
C ASN A 1216 39.09 3.83 -19.85
N TYR A 1217 38.77 4.33 -18.66
CA TYR A 1217 38.24 3.56 -17.52
C TYR A 1217 36.81 3.00 -17.67
N GLY A 1218 36.05 3.37 -18.71
CA GLY A 1218 34.67 2.91 -18.89
C GLY A 1218 33.66 3.46 -17.86
N TYR A 1219 33.89 4.67 -17.35
CA TYR A 1219 32.98 5.38 -16.45
C TYR A 1219 31.63 5.64 -17.12
N THR A 1220 30.55 5.21 -16.47
CA THR A 1220 29.18 5.61 -16.84
C THR A 1220 28.96 7.09 -16.57
N GLU A 1221 28.04 7.75 -17.29
CA GLU A 1221 27.72 9.17 -17.06
C GLU A 1221 27.33 9.46 -15.60
N ALA A 1222 26.54 8.57 -14.98
CA ALA A 1222 26.20 8.64 -13.56
C ALA A 1222 27.43 8.51 -12.66
N GLY A 1223 28.35 7.59 -13.00
CA GLY A 1223 29.62 7.41 -12.29
C GLY A 1223 30.50 8.65 -12.37
N VAL A 1224 30.57 9.31 -13.54
CA VAL A 1224 31.34 10.55 -13.72
C VAL A 1224 30.80 11.66 -12.84
N ARG A 1225 29.47 11.88 -12.87
CA ARG A 1225 28.81 12.92 -12.06
C ARG A 1225 28.96 12.68 -10.56
N THR A 1226 28.94 11.43 -10.11
CA THR A 1226 29.04 11.11 -8.67
C THR A 1226 30.48 11.22 -8.16
N THR A 1227 31.47 10.91 -9.00
CA THR A 1227 32.88 10.79 -8.58
C THR A 1227 33.67 12.07 -8.79
N PHE A 1228 33.36 12.85 -9.84
CA PHE A 1228 34.19 13.98 -10.29
C PHE A 1228 33.46 15.34 -10.31
N ALA A 1229 32.16 15.42 -10.00
CA ALA A 1229 31.48 16.71 -9.83
C ALA A 1229 31.83 17.30 -8.44
N GLU A 1230 32.25 18.57 -8.40
CA GLU A 1230 32.47 19.25 -7.13
C GLU A 1230 31.15 19.43 -6.36
N PRO A 1231 31.14 19.30 -5.02
CA PRO A 1231 29.97 19.64 -4.22
C PRO A 1231 29.65 21.13 -4.37
N GLU A 1232 28.37 21.50 -4.56
CA GLU A 1232 27.84 22.87 -4.78
C GLU A 1232 28.18 23.92 -3.69
N THR A 1233 29.05 23.62 -2.72
CA THR A 1233 29.33 24.48 -1.56
C THR A 1233 30.53 25.43 -1.71
N SER A 1234 31.20 25.48 -2.87
CA SER A 1234 32.35 26.37 -3.12
C SER A 1234 32.07 27.55 -4.06
N LEU A 1235 30.81 27.83 -4.41
CA LEU A 1235 30.43 28.92 -5.33
C LEU A 1235 30.13 30.27 -4.66
N GLU A 1236 30.72 30.54 -3.49
CA GLU A 1236 30.81 31.90 -2.94
C GLU A 1236 32.27 32.28 -2.66
N THR A 1237 33.03 32.57 -3.72
CA THR A 1237 34.13 33.56 -3.72
C THR A 1237 34.32 34.13 -5.12
#